data_AF-A0A957MSS6-F1
#
_entry.id   AF-A0A957MSS6-F1
#
_cell.length_a   1.000
_cell.length_b   1.000
_cell.length_c   1.000
_cell.angle_alpha   90.00
_cell.angle_beta   90.00
_cell.angle_gamma   90.00
#
_symmetry.space_group_name_H-M   'P 1'
#
loop_
_entity.id
_entity.type
_entity.pdbx_description
1 polymer ?
#
loop_
_entity_poly.entity_id
_entity_poly.type
_entity_poly.pdbx_seq_one_letter_code
_entity_poly.pdbx_strand_id
1 'polypeptide(L)'
;KNCLLVISLPASDTSGSPHTRANDEEVGGARGREALDRLRNVVGRVESSWRPASAEEGFEIVRRRLFQPMNDPEQFKQRDVVARAFADFYRTQQAEFPPETRDAEYEQRIKAAYPIHPEIFDRLYTDWSTLVKFQRTRGVLRLMAAVIHSLWEKGDRNPLILPANVAIDDARVQSELTRYLSDNWVPVIEKDVDGPNSLPLKLDSELPNLGKLSACRRVARAIYMGSAPTTAAAHKGIEDRRVKLGCVMPGESPAVFGDALRRLAGAATFLYQDGPHYWYSTQPTVTKLAEDRAEQLKREPDKVVAELERRLKKDLVTTGDFNRIHPMPGSGADVPDDLDARLVVLGTSHPYSKEAGNPAELAAHAIMENRGNTPRLYRNTLVFLAADKTRLQDLDEAARKYLAWQSILLDEAQQGLTTHQKRQVEQQMSASDSATTARLPETYQWLLVPTQATPQTAVTWEAVRLSGTDALAVRASKKLRTDEHYLTSFAPTRLRMELDKIPLWRGEHVPVKQLVEDFARYLYLPRLRDSTVLLQAISDGVSLLTWAQESFGFADSFDEEAGRYKGLRGGTMVSPDPYSPGLIVKPDVASRQIEAERVLPVTPTSAGAMAQSGQGAEQKPGGEPPPAANTKPKRFHGSAVLDSTRVGRDAGKIAEEVISHLAGLVGATVTVTIEIEAKIPDGTPDNVVRTVTENSRTLKFTDHGFESE
;
A
#
# COMPACT_ATOMS: atom_id res chain seq x y z
N LYS A 1 83.68 -15.97 25.08
CA LYS A 1 82.53 -16.85 24.77
C LYS A 1 81.28 -16.11 25.25
N ASN A 2 80.55 -15.41 24.39
CA ASN A 2 79.19 -14.91 24.59
C ASN A 2 78.76 -14.22 23.28
N CYS A 3 78.57 -14.99 22.22
CA CYS A 3 77.93 -14.51 20.99
C CYS A 3 76.50 -15.04 20.98
N LEU A 4 75.52 -14.14 20.84
CA LEU A 4 74.12 -14.47 20.61
C LEU A 4 73.83 -14.28 19.12
N LEU A 5 73.36 -15.33 18.46
CA LEU A 5 72.88 -15.26 17.08
C LEU A 5 71.35 -15.07 17.11
N VAL A 6 70.88 -13.93 16.63
CA VAL A 6 69.45 -13.64 16.51
C VAL A 6 69.03 -13.93 15.07
N ILE A 7 68.11 -14.88 14.89
CA ILE A 7 67.59 -15.28 13.58
C ILE A 7 66.11 -14.89 13.53
N SER A 8 65.72 -14.11 12.52
CA SER A 8 64.32 -13.79 12.25
C SER A 8 63.82 -14.63 11.08
N LEU A 9 62.89 -15.55 11.34
CA LEU A 9 62.26 -16.36 10.29
C LEU A 9 60.96 -15.68 9.81
N PRO A 10 60.73 -15.52 8.50
CA PRO A 10 59.47 -15.01 7.95
C PRO A 10 58.28 -15.86 8.40
N ALA A 11 57.12 -15.24 8.68
CA ALA A 11 55.88 -15.92 9.09
C ALA A 11 55.97 -16.85 10.32
N SER A 12 57.01 -16.69 11.16
CA SER A 12 57.27 -17.53 12.35
C SER A 12 56.31 -17.30 13.52
N ASP A 13 55.51 -16.23 13.49
CA ASP A 13 54.52 -15.90 14.54
C ASP A 13 53.22 -16.71 14.43
N THR A 14 53.11 -17.59 13.43
CA THR A 14 52.01 -18.57 13.26
C THR A 14 52.17 -19.74 14.23
N SER A 15 52.17 -19.45 15.54
CA SER A 15 52.28 -20.45 16.61
C SER A 15 50.96 -21.16 16.94
N GLY A 16 49.92 -21.02 16.11
CA GLY A 16 48.68 -21.78 16.19
C GLY A 16 48.65 -22.88 15.14
N SER A 17 48.31 -24.12 15.55
CA SER A 17 47.95 -25.31 14.77
C SER A 17 48.81 -25.67 13.53
N PRO A 18 49.23 -26.94 13.34
CA PRO A 18 49.95 -27.40 12.13
C PRO A 18 49.19 -27.22 10.79
N HIS A 19 47.97 -26.69 10.83
CA HIS A 19 47.13 -26.37 9.66
C HIS A 19 47.11 -24.89 9.26
N THR A 20 47.74 -23.99 10.01
CA THR A 20 47.75 -22.55 9.68
C THR A 20 48.73 -22.29 8.54
N ARG A 21 48.22 -22.18 7.32
CA ARG A 21 49.04 -21.91 6.13
C ARG A 21 49.56 -20.48 6.18
N ALA A 22 50.88 -20.32 6.24
CA ALA A 22 51.54 -19.01 6.06
C ALA A 22 51.24 -18.45 4.66
N ASN A 23 51.05 -17.14 4.57
CA ASN A 23 50.55 -16.49 3.36
C ASN A 23 51.61 -16.44 2.26
N ASP A 24 51.19 -16.61 0.99
CA ASP A 24 52.13 -16.77 -0.13
C ASP A 24 52.94 -15.51 -0.44
N GLU A 25 52.38 -14.33 -0.14
CA GLU A 25 53.08 -13.05 -0.27
C GLU A 25 54.24 -12.90 0.72
N GLU A 26 54.13 -13.44 1.94
CA GLU A 26 55.19 -13.34 2.96
C GLU A 26 56.29 -14.38 2.76
N VAL A 27 55.92 -15.57 2.28
CA VAL A 27 56.82 -16.71 2.21
C VAL A 27 57.37 -16.93 0.80
N GLY A 28 56.84 -16.26 -0.23
CA GLY A 28 57.33 -16.37 -1.61
C GLY A 28 56.83 -17.61 -2.35
N GLY A 29 55.58 -18.02 -2.07
CA GLY A 29 54.93 -19.17 -2.69
C GLY A 29 55.50 -20.54 -2.27
N ALA A 30 55.29 -21.57 -3.11
CA ALA A 30 55.54 -22.96 -2.75
C ALA A 30 57.00 -23.27 -2.37
N ARG A 31 57.98 -22.72 -3.11
CA ARG A 31 59.41 -22.98 -2.85
C ARG A 31 59.91 -22.31 -1.58
N GLY A 32 59.40 -21.12 -1.28
CA GLY A 32 59.74 -20.45 -0.03
C GLY A 32 59.10 -21.13 1.18
N ARG A 33 57.91 -21.73 1.04
CA ARG A 33 57.29 -22.55 2.09
C ARG A 33 58.16 -23.77 2.44
N GLU A 34 58.64 -24.47 1.42
CA GLU A 34 59.55 -25.61 1.61
C GLU A 34 60.87 -25.20 2.28
N ALA A 35 61.42 -24.03 1.92
CA ALA A 35 62.61 -23.48 2.57
C ALA A 35 62.36 -23.08 4.03
N LEU A 36 61.20 -22.47 4.32
CA LEU A 36 60.81 -22.06 5.68
C LEU A 36 60.64 -23.28 6.60
N ASP A 37 59.98 -24.33 6.13
CA ASP A 37 59.80 -25.57 6.92
C ASP A 37 61.13 -26.25 7.25
N ARG A 38 62.07 -26.26 6.30
CA ARG A 38 63.43 -26.75 6.54
C ARG A 38 64.18 -25.89 7.55
N LEU A 39 64.11 -24.56 7.44
CA LEU A 39 64.74 -23.63 8.37
C LEU A 39 64.16 -23.75 9.78
N ARG A 40 62.83 -23.83 9.93
CA ARG A 40 62.16 -24.04 11.23
C ARG A 40 62.60 -25.34 11.90
N ASN A 41 62.73 -26.43 11.16
CA ASN A 41 63.18 -27.71 11.72
C ASN A 41 64.63 -27.70 12.21
N VAL A 42 65.50 -26.92 11.57
CA VAL A 42 66.92 -26.80 11.96
C VAL A 42 67.08 -25.84 13.14
N VAL A 43 66.47 -24.66 13.05
CA VAL A 43 66.58 -23.60 14.08
C VAL A 43 65.79 -23.97 15.34
N GLY A 44 64.61 -24.57 15.19
CA GLY A 44 63.72 -24.99 16.28
C GLY A 44 64.33 -26.01 17.26
N ARG A 45 65.41 -26.71 16.88
CA ARG A 45 66.12 -27.66 17.75
C ARG A 45 67.07 -26.99 18.74
N VAL A 46 67.46 -25.75 18.49
CA VAL A 46 68.51 -25.02 19.24
C VAL A 46 68.03 -23.66 19.73
N GLU A 47 66.88 -23.18 19.27
CA GLU A 47 66.37 -21.85 19.62
C GLU A 47 65.78 -21.78 21.05
N SER A 48 66.00 -20.63 21.69
CA SER A 48 65.09 -20.14 22.73
C SER A 48 64.08 -19.22 22.05
N SER A 49 62.81 -19.62 21.97
CA SER A 49 61.77 -18.77 21.37
C SER A 49 61.62 -17.48 22.17
N TRP A 50 61.99 -16.35 21.59
CA TRP A 50 61.80 -15.03 22.17
C TRP A 50 60.72 -14.29 21.39
N ARG A 51 59.59 -13.97 22.05
CA ARG A 51 58.55 -13.11 21.46
C ARG A 51 58.99 -11.65 21.62
N PRO A 52 59.14 -10.88 20.52
CA PRO A 52 59.76 -9.54 20.60
C PRO A 52 59.00 -8.51 21.44
N ALA A 53 57.68 -8.63 21.57
CA ALA A 53 56.83 -7.84 22.48
C ALA A 53 55.43 -8.47 22.59
N SER A 54 54.80 -8.39 23.77
CA SER A 54 53.37 -8.67 23.94
C SER A 54 52.50 -7.47 23.50
N ALA A 55 51.19 -7.66 23.36
CA ALA A 55 50.26 -6.56 23.06
C ALA A 55 50.28 -5.48 24.17
N GLU A 56 50.45 -5.89 25.43
CA GLU A 56 50.54 -5.00 26.60
C GLU A 56 51.85 -4.21 26.62
N GLU A 57 52.97 -4.83 26.24
CA GLU A 57 54.25 -4.13 26.06
C GLU A 57 54.22 -3.17 24.86
N GLY A 58 53.35 -3.42 23.88
CA GLY A 58 53.11 -2.54 22.73
C GLY A 58 52.72 -1.12 23.14
N PHE A 59 51.87 -0.97 24.17
CA PHE A 59 51.44 0.34 24.67
C PHE A 59 52.64 1.18 25.15
N GLU A 60 53.53 0.55 25.92
CA GLU A 60 54.71 1.22 26.46
C GLU A 60 55.72 1.59 25.37
N ILE A 61 55.89 0.74 24.35
CA ILE A 61 56.79 1.00 23.23
C ILE A 61 56.34 2.25 22.47
N VAL A 62 55.05 2.34 22.13
CA VAL A 62 54.50 3.49 21.40
C VAL A 62 54.60 4.76 22.24
N ARG A 63 54.22 4.67 23.53
CA ARG A 63 54.33 5.81 24.46
C ARG A 63 55.75 6.33 24.58
N ARG A 64 56.74 5.46 24.87
CA ARG A 64 58.15 5.84 25.05
C ARG A 64 58.79 6.41 23.80
N ARG A 65 58.31 6.02 22.61
CA ARG A 65 58.85 6.51 21.33
C ARG A 65 58.22 7.81 20.86
N LEU A 66 56.94 8.04 21.13
CA LEU A 66 56.19 9.17 20.58
C LEU A 66 55.97 10.32 21.58
N PHE A 67 56.08 10.05 22.88
CA PHE A 67 55.90 11.03 23.94
C PHE A 67 57.15 11.19 24.81
N GLN A 68 57.32 12.39 25.36
CA GLN A 68 58.34 12.64 26.37
C GLN A 68 58.03 11.83 27.65
N PRO A 69 59.07 11.38 28.39
CA PRO A 69 58.86 10.68 29.64
C PRO A 69 58.21 11.60 30.68
N MET A 70 57.27 11.05 31.45
CA MET A 70 56.69 11.74 32.60
C MET A 70 57.70 11.72 33.74
N ASN A 71 58.28 12.87 34.06
CA ASN A 71 59.31 12.99 35.10
C ASN A 71 58.82 13.79 36.32
N ASP A 72 57.80 14.64 36.13
CA ASP A 72 57.24 15.47 37.20
C ASP A 72 56.13 14.70 37.95
N PRO A 73 56.19 14.61 39.29
CA PRO A 73 55.11 14.07 40.11
C PRO A 73 53.71 14.60 39.76
N GLU A 74 53.57 15.86 39.32
CA GLU A 74 52.26 16.38 38.91
C GLU A 74 51.71 15.72 37.63
N GLN A 75 52.57 15.34 36.68
CA GLN A 75 52.12 14.65 35.46
C GLN A 75 51.50 13.28 35.80
N PHE A 76 52.05 12.59 36.80
CA PHE A 76 51.49 11.33 37.29
C PHE A 76 50.14 11.53 37.97
N LYS A 77 49.97 12.60 38.76
CA LYS A 77 48.67 12.93 39.37
C LYS A 77 47.63 13.26 38.32
N GLN A 78 47.97 14.07 37.31
CA GLN A 78 47.06 14.41 36.21
C GLN A 78 46.62 13.16 35.45
N ARG A 79 47.56 12.27 35.10
CA ARG A 79 47.24 10.96 34.50
C ARG A 79 46.26 10.17 35.35
N ASP A 80 46.52 10.05 36.65
CA ASP A 80 45.71 9.23 37.55
C ASP A 80 44.31 9.81 37.75
N VAL A 81 44.17 11.14 37.77
CA VAL A 81 42.87 11.83 37.78
C VAL A 81 42.09 11.56 36.49
N VAL A 82 42.74 11.66 35.33
CA VAL A 82 42.11 11.35 34.03
C VAL A 82 41.67 9.89 33.97
N ALA A 83 42.56 8.95 34.31
CA ALA A 83 42.25 7.52 34.30
C ALA A 83 41.08 7.18 35.24
N ARG A 84 41.07 7.77 36.44
CA ARG A 84 39.97 7.59 37.40
C ARG A 84 38.66 8.18 36.88
N ALA A 85 38.67 9.37 36.28
CA ALA A 85 37.47 9.99 35.72
C ALA A 85 36.83 9.12 34.63
N PHE A 86 37.64 8.52 33.74
CA PHE A 86 37.15 7.57 32.74
C PHE A 86 36.63 6.27 33.38
N ALA A 87 37.36 5.69 34.33
CA ALA A 87 36.93 4.46 35.00
C ALA A 87 35.61 4.66 35.80
N ASP A 88 35.47 5.79 36.49
CA ASP A 88 34.25 6.16 37.21
C ASP A 88 33.08 6.39 36.22
N PHE A 89 33.35 7.02 35.07
CA PHE A 89 32.36 7.21 34.01
C PHE A 89 31.85 5.87 33.45
N TYR A 90 32.74 4.92 33.14
CA TYR A 90 32.35 3.59 32.67
C TYR A 90 31.58 2.78 33.72
N ARG A 91 31.97 2.89 35.01
CA ARG A 91 31.26 2.23 36.12
C ARG A 91 29.87 2.82 36.36
N THR A 92 29.71 4.14 36.27
CA THR A 92 28.41 4.81 36.47
C THR A 92 27.45 4.61 35.30
N GLN A 93 27.95 4.58 34.07
CA GLN A 93 27.16 4.39 32.84
C GLN A 93 27.25 2.96 32.29
N GLN A 94 27.21 1.98 33.19
CA GLN A 94 27.56 0.59 32.87
C GLN A 94 26.77 -0.04 31.70
N ALA A 95 25.51 0.37 31.48
CA ALA A 95 24.67 -0.17 30.41
C ALA A 95 25.15 0.21 28.99
N GLU A 96 25.91 1.30 28.89
CA GLU A 96 26.32 1.93 27.62
C GLU A 96 27.70 1.46 27.13
N PHE A 97 28.48 0.79 27.98
CA PHE A 97 29.87 0.41 27.70
C PHE A 97 30.11 -1.11 27.83
N PRO A 98 31.16 -1.65 27.19
CA PRO A 98 31.52 -3.07 27.30
C PRO A 98 31.82 -3.48 28.75
N PRO A 99 31.48 -4.72 29.16
CA PRO A 99 31.59 -5.16 30.55
C PRO A 99 33.01 -5.05 31.12
N GLU A 100 34.05 -5.30 30.31
CA GLU A 100 35.45 -5.27 30.72
C GLU A 100 35.92 -3.88 31.19
N THR A 101 35.22 -2.81 30.80
CA THR A 101 35.60 -1.42 31.16
C THR A 101 35.30 -1.08 32.62
N ARG A 102 34.53 -1.92 33.31
CA ARG A 102 34.11 -1.71 34.71
C ARG A 102 35.16 -2.20 35.71
N ASP A 103 36.07 -3.06 35.25
CA ASP A 103 37.06 -3.71 36.08
C ASP A 103 38.20 -2.76 36.45
N ALA A 104 38.76 -2.92 37.65
CA ALA A 104 39.89 -2.10 38.12
C ALA A 104 41.13 -2.26 37.22
N GLU A 105 41.26 -3.40 36.54
CA GLU A 105 42.31 -3.66 35.57
C GLU A 105 42.24 -2.72 34.36
N TYR A 106 41.03 -2.34 33.93
CA TYR A 106 40.87 -1.40 32.81
C TYR A 106 41.37 0.00 33.17
N GLU A 107 41.18 0.45 34.42
CA GLU A 107 41.79 1.71 34.91
C GLU A 107 43.32 1.66 34.85
N GLN A 108 43.93 0.51 35.19
CA GLN A 108 45.38 0.32 35.07
C GLN A 108 45.84 0.34 33.62
N ARG A 109 45.07 -0.27 32.70
CA ARG A 109 45.33 -0.18 31.25
C ARG A 109 45.31 1.26 30.75
N ILE A 110 44.36 2.08 31.20
CA ILE A 110 44.32 3.51 30.85
C ILE A 110 45.58 4.23 31.38
N LYS A 111 46.01 3.96 32.62
CA LYS A 111 47.25 4.54 33.18
C LYS A 111 48.50 4.13 32.41
N ALA A 112 48.60 2.88 31.97
CA ALA A 112 49.72 2.38 31.20
C ALA A 112 49.77 2.98 29.78
N ALA A 113 48.61 3.14 29.15
CA ALA A 113 48.47 3.64 27.78
C ALA A 113 48.49 5.17 27.66
N TYR A 114 48.34 5.91 28.77
CA TYR A 114 48.25 7.37 28.77
C TYR A 114 49.38 8.05 27.97
N PRO A 115 49.07 9.01 27.06
CA PRO A 115 47.76 9.68 26.87
C PRO A 115 46.85 9.05 25.79
N ILE A 116 47.08 7.80 25.40
CA ILE A 116 46.29 7.09 24.38
C ILE A 116 45.25 6.20 25.08
N HIS A 117 44.00 6.21 24.60
CA HIS A 117 42.97 5.32 25.13
C HIS A 117 43.24 3.86 24.71
N PRO A 118 43.11 2.85 25.60
CA PRO A 118 43.39 1.45 25.29
C PRO A 118 42.65 0.91 24.04
N GLU A 119 41.43 1.39 23.81
CA GLU A 119 40.61 1.02 22.64
C GLU A 119 41.32 1.25 21.28
N ILE A 120 42.16 2.30 21.14
CA ILE A 120 42.92 2.50 19.89
C ILE A 120 43.82 1.29 19.63
N PHE A 121 44.52 0.85 20.66
CA PHE A 121 45.45 -0.24 20.52
C PHE A 121 44.75 -1.58 20.35
N ASP A 122 43.62 -1.78 21.02
CA ASP A 122 42.80 -2.97 20.81
C ASP A 122 42.36 -3.05 19.34
N ARG A 123 41.92 -1.94 18.73
CA ARG A 123 41.64 -1.90 17.29
C ARG A 123 42.88 -2.19 16.44
N LEU A 124 44.00 -1.55 16.73
CA LEU A 124 45.20 -1.67 15.88
C LEU A 124 45.91 -3.02 15.98
N TYR A 125 45.99 -3.61 17.18
CA TYR A 125 46.70 -4.87 17.41
C TYR A 125 45.80 -6.10 17.26
N THR A 126 44.49 -5.98 17.41
CA THR A 126 43.57 -7.10 17.18
C THR A 126 42.99 -7.09 15.77
N ASP A 127 42.49 -5.94 15.29
CA ASP A 127 41.76 -5.90 14.03
C ASP A 127 42.68 -5.55 12.86
N TRP A 128 43.42 -4.45 12.94
CA TRP A 128 44.30 -4.02 11.84
C TRP A 128 45.50 -4.95 11.64
N SER A 129 45.94 -5.65 12.69
CA SER A 129 47.02 -6.63 12.60
C SER A 129 46.66 -7.87 11.78
N THR A 130 45.37 -8.10 11.51
CA THR A 130 44.90 -9.17 10.62
C THR A 130 45.18 -8.88 9.15
N LEU A 131 45.42 -7.60 8.80
CA LEU A 131 45.76 -7.20 7.44
C LEU A 131 47.20 -7.62 7.12
N VAL A 132 47.36 -8.41 6.05
CA VAL A 132 48.66 -8.97 5.61
C VAL A 132 49.74 -7.90 5.44
N LYS A 133 49.38 -6.73 4.91
CA LYS A 133 50.31 -5.62 4.66
C LYS A 133 50.63 -4.81 5.92
N PHE A 134 49.90 -5.02 7.03
CA PHE A 134 50.03 -4.23 8.24
C PHE A 134 51.14 -4.76 9.14
N GLN A 135 52.20 -3.97 9.24
CA GLN A 135 53.34 -4.31 10.09
C GLN A 135 53.03 -3.95 11.54
N ARG A 136 52.61 -4.90 12.38
CA ARG A 136 52.09 -4.67 13.75
C ARG A 136 52.75 -3.51 14.50
N THR A 137 54.05 -3.52 14.74
CA THR A 137 54.71 -2.47 15.54
C THR A 137 55.07 -1.22 14.72
N ARG A 138 55.57 -1.39 13.48
CA ARG A 138 56.02 -0.26 12.65
C ARG A 138 54.86 0.53 12.05
N GLY A 139 53.80 -0.15 11.64
CA GLY A 139 52.55 0.44 11.14
C GLY A 139 51.85 1.27 12.20
N VAL A 140 51.70 0.73 13.41
CA VAL A 140 51.15 1.47 14.57
C VAL A 140 51.96 2.72 14.86
N LEU A 141 53.29 2.61 14.97
CA LEU A 141 54.15 3.77 15.24
C LEU A 141 54.02 4.86 14.17
N ARG A 142 53.99 4.48 12.89
CA ARG A 142 53.85 5.45 11.79
C ARG A 142 52.49 6.14 11.79
N LEU A 143 51.41 5.37 11.94
CA LEU A 143 50.06 5.91 12.01
C LEU A 143 49.90 6.84 13.22
N MET A 144 50.30 6.38 14.41
CA MET A 144 50.20 7.18 15.64
C MET A 144 51.07 8.43 15.59
N ALA A 145 52.26 8.37 14.98
CA ALA A 145 53.08 9.57 14.78
C ALA A 145 52.36 10.61 13.90
N ALA A 146 51.72 10.18 12.81
CA ALA A 146 50.93 11.08 11.94
C ALA A 146 49.71 11.66 12.68
N VAL A 147 48.98 10.83 13.43
CA VAL A 147 47.82 11.26 14.22
C VAL A 147 48.22 12.27 15.30
N ILE A 148 49.25 11.97 16.11
CA ILE A 148 49.72 12.85 17.18
C ILE A 148 50.20 14.18 16.60
N HIS A 149 50.95 14.13 15.49
CA HIS A 149 51.40 15.35 14.82
C HIS A 149 50.23 16.22 14.35
N SER A 150 49.21 15.63 13.71
CA SER A 150 48.02 16.35 13.26
C SER A 150 47.22 16.93 14.43
N LEU A 151 47.04 16.17 15.51
CA LEU A 151 46.36 16.62 16.73
C LEU A 151 47.12 17.76 17.42
N TRP A 152 48.44 17.68 17.49
CA TRP A 152 49.28 18.72 18.05
C TRP A 152 49.23 20.01 17.24
N GLU A 153 49.31 19.91 15.90
CA GLU A 153 49.19 21.06 14.99
C GLU A 153 47.82 21.74 15.09
N LYS A 154 46.74 20.97 15.26
CA LYS A 154 45.37 21.47 15.47
C LYS A 154 45.11 21.97 16.90
N GLY A 155 46.07 21.81 17.82
CA GLY A 155 45.95 22.23 19.21
C GLY A 155 44.89 21.46 20.01
N ASP A 156 44.75 20.16 19.77
CA ASP A 156 43.81 19.29 20.47
C ASP A 156 44.09 19.28 21.99
N ARG A 157 43.01 19.39 22.79
CA ARG A 157 43.06 19.46 24.26
C ARG A 157 42.29 18.32 24.93
N ASN A 158 41.96 17.26 24.20
CA ASN A 158 41.24 16.15 24.77
C ASN A 158 42.12 15.42 25.80
N PRO A 159 41.53 14.89 26.88
CA PRO A 159 42.28 14.25 27.97
C PRO A 159 42.96 12.95 27.55
N LEU A 160 42.40 12.26 26.55
CA LEU A 160 42.94 11.06 25.94
C LEU A 160 42.74 11.11 24.43
N ILE A 161 43.59 10.39 23.69
CA ILE A 161 43.41 10.13 22.26
C ILE A 161 42.53 8.88 22.11
N LEU A 162 41.26 9.06 21.75
CA LEU A 162 40.32 7.98 21.45
C LEU A 162 40.28 7.66 19.95
N PRO A 163 39.73 6.50 19.52
CA PRO A 163 39.51 6.20 18.11
C PRO A 163 38.82 7.32 17.32
N ALA A 164 37.87 8.02 17.93
CA ALA A 164 37.20 9.17 17.34
C ALA A 164 38.10 10.41 17.11
N ASN A 165 39.24 10.51 17.80
CA ASN A 165 40.19 11.61 17.63
C ASN A 165 41.14 11.40 16.45
N VAL A 166 41.17 10.20 15.86
CA VAL A 166 41.97 9.95 14.65
C VAL A 166 41.50 10.91 13.55
N ALA A 167 42.36 11.85 13.17
CA ALA A 167 42.04 12.92 12.22
C ALA A 167 42.07 12.41 10.79
N ILE A 168 41.08 11.61 10.39
CA ILE A 168 40.98 10.97 9.07
C ILE A 168 40.89 12.00 7.93
N ASP A 169 40.43 13.22 8.23
CA ASP A 169 40.43 14.39 7.35
C ASP A 169 41.84 14.89 6.97
N ASP A 170 42.87 14.58 7.75
CA ASP A 170 44.26 14.91 7.40
C ASP A 170 44.81 13.91 6.39
N ALA A 171 45.29 14.41 5.24
CA ALA A 171 45.79 13.57 4.15
C ALA A 171 46.92 12.61 4.57
N ARG A 172 47.75 12.99 5.56
CA ARG A 172 48.82 12.12 6.08
C ARG A 172 48.25 10.94 6.83
N VAL A 173 47.25 11.18 7.68
CA VAL A 173 46.56 10.12 8.44
C VAL A 173 45.75 9.23 7.50
N GLN A 174 45.00 9.83 6.58
CA GLN A 174 44.22 9.11 5.58
C GLN A 174 45.10 8.16 4.75
N SER A 175 46.23 8.64 4.23
CA SER A 175 47.19 7.86 3.44
C SER A 175 47.80 6.69 4.24
N GLU A 176 48.11 6.92 5.52
CA GLU A 176 48.65 5.88 6.40
C GLU A 176 47.60 4.79 6.73
N LEU A 177 46.31 5.13 6.77
CA LEU A 177 45.21 4.18 6.97
C LEU A 177 44.87 3.39 5.69
N THR A 178 44.68 4.08 4.56
CA THR A 178 44.16 3.46 3.33
C THR A 178 45.17 2.56 2.63
N ARG A 179 46.49 2.82 2.76
CA ARG A 179 47.53 2.02 2.10
C ARG A 179 47.54 0.52 2.46
N TYR A 180 46.94 0.15 3.58
CA TYR A 180 46.90 -1.22 4.07
C TYR A 180 45.64 -1.97 3.63
N LEU A 181 44.63 -1.24 3.17
CA LEU A 181 43.34 -1.78 2.75
C LEU A 181 43.41 -2.16 1.26
N SER A 182 42.74 -3.25 0.87
CA SER A 182 42.75 -3.74 -0.51
C SER A 182 41.93 -2.88 -1.48
N ASP A 183 40.86 -2.27 -0.97
CA ASP A 183 39.83 -1.62 -1.76
C ASP A 183 39.98 -0.09 -1.74
N ASN A 184 39.32 0.62 -2.65
CA ASN A 184 39.32 2.07 -2.63
C ASN A 184 38.39 2.62 -1.54
N TRP A 185 38.97 2.95 -0.39
CA TRP A 185 38.24 3.52 0.76
C TRP A 185 38.07 5.04 0.73
N VAL A 186 38.74 5.74 -0.19
CA VAL A 186 38.66 7.20 -0.27
C VAL A 186 37.22 7.69 -0.45
N PRO A 187 36.37 7.12 -1.34
CA PRO A 187 34.98 7.56 -1.48
C PRO A 187 34.14 7.35 -0.23
N VAL A 188 34.39 6.28 0.52
CA VAL A 188 33.71 5.99 1.80
C VAL A 188 34.07 7.07 2.82
N ILE A 189 35.36 7.40 2.92
CA ILE A 189 35.85 8.42 3.84
C ILE A 189 35.28 9.79 3.49
N GLU A 190 35.35 10.18 2.22
CA GLU A 190 34.90 11.48 1.74
C GLU A 190 33.40 11.69 1.96
N LYS A 191 32.60 10.64 1.77
CA LYS A 191 31.13 10.73 1.81
C LYS A 191 30.55 10.52 3.20
N ASP A 192 31.01 9.50 3.93
CA ASP A 192 30.32 9.04 5.15
C ASP A 192 31.17 9.00 6.42
N VAL A 193 32.49 9.27 6.36
CA VAL A 193 33.36 9.26 7.55
C VAL A 193 33.83 10.65 7.95
N ASP A 194 34.59 11.31 7.09
CA ASP A 194 35.36 12.50 7.50
C ASP A 194 35.82 13.42 6.36
N GLY A 195 35.10 13.42 5.24
CA GLY A 195 35.34 14.36 4.15
C GLY A 195 34.77 15.77 4.39
N PRO A 196 35.17 16.76 3.56
CA PRO A 196 34.74 18.15 3.70
C PRO A 196 33.25 18.37 3.48
N ASN A 197 32.57 17.48 2.75
CA ASN A 197 31.13 17.51 2.50
C ASN A 197 30.43 16.23 3.01
N SER A 198 31.05 15.55 3.96
CA SER A 198 30.60 14.26 4.45
C SER A 198 29.28 14.37 5.24
N LEU A 199 28.51 13.29 5.23
CA LEU A 199 27.25 13.20 5.98
C LEU A 199 27.43 13.54 7.48
N PRO A 200 28.45 13.04 8.20
CA PRO A 200 28.62 13.37 9.62
C PRO A 200 28.78 14.87 9.86
N LEU A 201 29.54 15.57 9.03
CA LEU A 201 29.75 17.02 9.15
C LEU A 201 28.47 17.81 8.88
N LYS A 202 27.66 17.35 7.91
CA LYS A 202 26.34 17.95 7.61
C LYS A 202 25.36 17.76 8.77
N LEU A 203 25.26 16.54 9.33
CA LEU A 203 24.38 16.28 10.46
C LEU A 203 24.79 17.06 11.71
N ASP A 204 26.09 17.15 11.97
CA ASP A 204 26.62 17.95 13.08
C ASP A 204 26.35 19.46 12.88
N SER A 205 26.36 19.99 11.64
CA SER A 205 26.09 21.41 11.38
C SER A 205 24.60 21.76 11.42
N GLU A 206 23.72 20.83 11.01
CA GLU A 206 22.27 21.01 11.02
C GLU A 206 21.65 20.83 12.42
N LEU A 207 22.27 20.03 13.29
CA LEU A 207 21.73 19.66 14.60
C LEU A 207 22.62 20.19 15.74
N PRO A 208 22.27 21.31 16.39
CA PRO A 208 23.12 21.96 17.39
C PRO A 208 23.53 21.08 18.58
N ASN A 209 22.67 20.16 18.99
CA ASN A 209 22.93 19.22 20.08
C ASN A 209 24.02 18.20 19.74
N LEU A 210 24.12 17.79 18.47
CA LEU A 210 25.17 16.89 17.97
C LEU A 210 26.43 17.69 17.63
N GLY A 211 26.27 18.84 16.98
CA GLY A 211 27.34 19.71 16.53
C GLY A 211 28.24 20.24 17.63
N LYS A 212 27.69 20.54 18.82
CA LYS A 212 28.48 20.99 19.97
C LYS A 212 29.59 20.00 20.35
N LEU A 213 29.37 18.70 20.13
CA LEU A 213 30.31 17.63 20.45
C LEU A 213 30.96 17.01 19.21
N SER A 214 30.57 17.45 18.00
CA SER A 214 30.85 16.77 16.74
C SER A 214 30.50 15.28 16.81
N ALA A 215 29.33 14.98 17.36
CA ALA A 215 28.94 13.62 17.75
C ALA A 215 28.89 12.67 16.56
N CYS A 216 28.31 13.09 15.42
CA CYS A 216 28.26 12.27 14.21
C CYS A 216 29.67 12.00 13.69
N ARG A 217 30.51 13.04 13.59
CA ARG A 217 31.90 12.88 13.11
C ARG A 217 32.71 11.91 13.97
N ARG A 218 32.58 12.02 15.29
CA ARG A 218 33.28 11.13 16.24
C ARG A 218 32.80 9.67 16.12
N VAL A 219 31.49 9.46 16.02
CA VAL A 219 30.90 8.13 15.80
C VAL A 219 31.40 7.51 14.49
N ALA A 220 31.36 8.28 13.40
CA ALA A 220 31.78 7.81 12.09
C ALA A 220 33.25 7.36 12.07
N ARG A 221 34.15 8.16 12.65
CA ARG A 221 35.57 7.81 12.80
C ARG A 221 35.78 6.55 13.64
N ALA A 222 35.07 6.41 14.76
CA ALA A 222 35.15 5.23 15.61
C ALA A 222 34.71 3.95 14.88
N ILE A 223 33.61 4.02 14.12
CA ILE A 223 33.15 2.90 13.27
C ILE A 223 34.17 2.57 12.20
N TYR A 224 34.70 3.57 11.49
CA TYR A 224 35.73 3.32 10.47
C TYR A 224 36.95 2.62 11.07
N MET A 225 37.49 3.13 12.19
CA MET A 225 38.64 2.54 12.86
C MET A 225 38.41 1.10 13.30
N GLY A 226 37.19 0.74 13.69
CA GLY A 226 36.86 -0.62 14.13
C GLY A 226 36.39 -1.58 13.05
N SER A 227 35.86 -1.07 11.93
CA SER A 227 35.22 -1.93 10.92
C SER A 227 35.99 -2.05 9.61
N ALA A 228 36.78 -1.04 9.22
CA ALA A 228 37.53 -1.05 7.96
C ALA A 228 38.43 -2.29 7.74
N PRO A 229 39.20 -2.78 8.74
CA PRO A 229 40.03 -3.97 8.54
C PRO A 229 39.24 -5.29 8.50
N THR A 230 37.95 -5.28 8.87
CA THR A 230 37.13 -6.48 9.05
C THR A 230 36.35 -6.91 7.80
N THR A 231 36.60 -6.31 6.63
CA THR A 231 35.81 -6.58 5.40
C THR A 231 35.81 -8.04 4.95
N ALA A 232 36.91 -8.76 5.20
CA ALA A 232 37.05 -10.18 4.90
C ALA A 232 36.73 -11.12 6.09
N ALA A 233 36.41 -10.55 7.26
CA ALA A 233 36.12 -11.34 8.46
C ALA A 233 34.73 -11.99 8.39
N ALA A 234 34.58 -13.15 9.04
CA ALA A 234 33.29 -13.86 9.14
C ALA A 234 32.24 -13.06 9.93
N HIS A 235 32.68 -12.28 10.92
CA HIS A 235 31.85 -11.35 11.68
C HIS A 235 32.33 -9.93 11.40
N LYS A 236 31.48 -9.11 10.77
CA LYS A 236 31.82 -7.74 10.38
C LYS A 236 31.28 -6.75 11.39
N GLY A 237 32.05 -5.68 11.60
CA GLY A 237 31.59 -4.50 12.30
C GLY A 237 31.84 -4.47 13.81
N ILE A 238 31.39 -3.38 14.40
CA ILE A 238 31.55 -3.08 15.81
C ILE A 238 30.20 -2.86 16.48
N GLU A 239 30.08 -3.33 17.72
CA GLU A 239 28.89 -3.15 18.52
C GLU A 239 28.70 -1.70 18.97
N ASP A 240 27.44 -1.26 19.12
CA ASP A 240 27.05 0.06 19.66
C ASP A 240 27.85 0.47 20.91
N ARG A 241 28.02 -0.43 21.88
CA ARG A 241 28.79 -0.16 23.11
C ARG A 241 30.26 0.13 22.83
N ARG A 242 30.85 -0.56 21.84
CA ARG A 242 32.25 -0.32 21.42
C ARG A 242 32.39 0.96 20.61
N VAL A 243 31.39 1.31 19.78
CA VAL A 243 31.33 2.63 19.13
C VAL A 243 31.40 3.73 20.20
N LYS A 244 30.55 3.64 21.23
CA LYS A 244 30.50 4.60 22.35
C LYS A 244 31.81 4.64 23.13
N LEU A 245 32.41 3.49 23.42
CA LEU A 245 33.73 3.42 24.07
C LEU A 245 34.80 4.18 23.27
N GLY A 246 34.71 4.15 21.94
CA GLY A 246 35.65 4.82 21.05
C GLY A 246 35.41 6.33 20.84
N CYS A 247 34.30 6.91 21.32
CA CYS A 247 33.93 8.28 20.98
C CYS A 247 33.40 9.17 22.11
N VAL A 248 32.94 8.60 23.23
CA VAL A 248 32.35 9.34 24.35
C VAL A 248 33.39 9.63 25.43
N MET A 249 33.45 10.87 25.91
CA MET A 249 34.33 11.30 27.00
C MET A 249 33.55 11.59 28.31
N PRO A 250 34.21 11.55 29.48
CA PRO A 250 33.60 11.95 30.75
C PRO A 250 33.04 13.38 30.70
N GLY A 251 31.81 13.55 31.20
CA GLY A 251 31.07 14.81 31.14
C GLY A 251 30.17 14.95 29.90
N GLU A 252 30.28 14.04 28.93
CA GLU A 252 29.39 13.96 27.77
C GLU A 252 28.30 12.91 28.01
N SER A 253 27.13 13.07 27.38
CA SER A 253 26.02 12.12 27.51
C SER A 253 26.10 11.03 26.44
N PRO A 254 26.20 9.73 26.79
CA PRO A 254 26.22 8.63 25.81
C PRO A 254 25.00 8.60 24.88
N ALA A 255 23.84 9.07 25.35
CA ALA A 255 22.60 9.11 24.57
C ALA A 255 22.73 9.99 23.31
N VAL A 256 23.51 11.07 23.37
CA VAL A 256 23.76 11.97 22.22
C VAL A 256 24.47 11.21 21.09
N PHE A 257 25.43 10.35 21.44
CA PHE A 257 26.16 9.53 20.49
C PHE A 257 25.32 8.36 19.96
N GLY A 258 24.42 7.81 20.79
CA GLY A 258 23.41 6.87 20.33
C GLY A 258 22.44 7.47 19.31
N ASP A 259 22.05 8.75 19.48
CA ASP A 259 21.23 9.45 18.48
C ASP A 259 22.01 9.70 17.18
N ALA A 260 23.26 10.15 17.29
CA ALA A 260 24.16 10.33 16.15
C ALA A 260 24.35 9.04 15.35
N LEU A 261 24.55 7.91 16.03
CA LEU A 261 24.70 6.60 15.40
C LEU A 261 23.46 6.17 14.61
N ARG A 262 22.25 6.32 15.19
CA ARG A 262 21.00 5.99 14.50
C ARG A 262 20.77 6.84 13.26
N ARG A 263 21.07 8.14 13.33
CA ARG A 263 20.95 9.06 12.18
C ARG A 263 21.92 8.70 11.06
N LEU A 264 23.17 8.38 11.41
CA LEU A 264 24.16 7.92 10.43
C LEU A 264 23.73 6.63 9.77
N ALA A 265 23.29 5.62 10.55
CA ALA A 265 22.85 4.34 10.00
C ALA A 265 21.62 4.47 9.07
N GLY A 266 20.76 5.48 9.29
CA GLY A 266 19.60 5.73 8.44
C GLY A 266 19.89 6.48 7.14
N ALA A 267 21.01 7.21 7.04
CA ALA A 267 21.27 8.14 5.92
C ALA A 267 22.59 7.91 5.17
N ALA A 268 23.53 7.15 5.74
CA ALA A 268 24.83 6.92 5.13
C ALA A 268 24.75 5.99 3.90
N THR A 269 25.62 6.26 2.92
CA THR A 269 25.71 5.48 1.69
C THR A 269 26.38 4.12 1.90
N PHE A 270 27.37 4.05 2.76
CA PHE A 270 28.31 2.94 2.90
C PHE A 270 28.29 2.29 4.29
N LEU A 271 27.47 2.82 5.21
CA LEU A 271 27.34 2.30 6.58
C LEU A 271 26.21 1.27 6.65
N TYR A 272 26.55 0.07 7.08
CA TYR A 272 25.62 -1.03 7.29
C TYR A 272 25.34 -1.20 8.77
N GLN A 273 24.14 -1.72 9.07
CA GLN A 273 23.69 -2.05 10.41
C GLN A 273 23.05 -3.44 10.40
N ASP A 274 23.42 -4.28 11.37
CA ASP A 274 22.76 -5.55 11.68
C ASP A 274 22.66 -5.71 13.20
N GLY A 275 21.44 -5.58 13.73
CA GLY A 275 21.20 -5.53 15.17
C GLY A 275 22.06 -4.46 15.86
N PRO A 276 22.94 -4.83 16.82
CA PRO A 276 23.83 -3.89 17.49
C PRO A 276 25.14 -3.61 16.72
N HIS A 277 25.41 -4.28 15.59
CA HIS A 277 26.67 -4.17 14.86
C HIS A 277 26.59 -3.16 13.72
N TYR A 278 27.65 -2.38 13.55
CA TYR A 278 27.79 -1.37 12.51
C TYR A 278 29.12 -1.50 11.79
N TRP A 279 29.12 -1.40 10.46
CA TRP A 279 30.35 -1.43 9.67
C TRP A 279 30.27 -0.61 8.39
N TYR A 280 31.40 -0.07 7.97
CA TYR A 280 31.52 0.46 6.62
C TYR A 280 31.90 -0.64 5.62
N SER A 281 31.37 -0.53 4.41
CA SER A 281 31.76 -1.34 3.26
C SER A 281 32.06 -0.43 2.08
N THR A 282 32.87 -0.90 1.13
CA THR A 282 33.15 -0.17 -0.12
C THR A 282 31.97 -0.22 -1.11
N GLN A 283 31.01 -1.12 -0.87
CA GLN A 283 29.76 -1.19 -1.63
C GLN A 283 28.67 -0.32 -1.00
N PRO A 284 27.85 0.39 -1.80
CA PRO A 284 26.70 1.12 -1.29
C PRO A 284 25.62 0.22 -0.67
N THR A 285 24.91 0.74 0.32
CA THR A 285 23.77 0.05 0.94
C THR A 285 22.60 -0.13 -0.04
N VAL A 286 21.78 -1.15 0.21
CA VAL A 286 20.55 -1.39 -0.57
C VAL A 286 19.55 -0.23 -0.45
N THR A 287 19.56 0.48 0.68
CA THR A 287 18.76 1.71 0.88
C THR A 287 19.20 2.81 -0.07
N LYS A 288 20.51 3.07 -0.18
CA LYS A 288 21.02 4.06 -1.14
C LYS A 288 20.67 3.66 -2.58
N LEU A 289 20.83 2.38 -2.92
CA LEU A 289 20.47 1.85 -4.23
C LEU A 289 18.98 2.06 -4.53
N ALA A 290 18.11 1.85 -3.55
CA ALA A 290 16.68 2.09 -3.70
C ALA A 290 16.36 3.58 -3.90
N GLU A 291 17.00 4.47 -3.16
CA GLU A 291 16.86 5.91 -3.37
C GLU A 291 17.31 6.34 -4.77
N ASP A 292 18.45 5.84 -5.24
CA ASP A 292 18.97 6.19 -6.57
C ASP A 292 18.04 5.70 -7.68
N ARG A 293 17.49 4.49 -7.54
CA ARG A 293 16.47 3.97 -8.47
C ARG A 293 15.15 4.74 -8.38
N ALA A 294 14.72 5.14 -7.18
CA ALA A 294 13.54 5.97 -7.00
C ALA A 294 13.73 7.36 -7.64
N GLU A 295 14.93 7.93 -7.58
CA GLU A 295 15.26 9.19 -8.26
C GLU A 295 15.30 9.03 -9.78
N GLN A 296 15.83 7.91 -10.29
CA GLN A 296 15.79 7.59 -11.72
C GLN A 296 14.36 7.49 -12.25
N LEU A 297 13.43 6.92 -11.47
CA LEU A 297 12.02 6.83 -11.83
C LEU A 297 11.33 8.19 -12.00
N LYS A 298 11.92 9.32 -11.54
CA LYS A 298 11.41 10.66 -11.90
C LYS A 298 11.47 10.93 -13.40
N ARG A 299 12.41 10.29 -14.11
CA ARG A 299 12.58 10.40 -15.57
C ARG A 299 11.69 9.44 -16.35
N GLU A 300 11.03 8.51 -15.66
CA GLU A 300 10.17 7.46 -16.24
C GLU A 300 8.78 7.48 -15.59
N PRO A 301 8.02 8.59 -15.71
CA PRO A 301 6.73 8.75 -15.05
C PRO A 301 5.70 7.68 -15.46
N ASP A 302 5.79 7.17 -16.69
CA ASP A 302 4.86 6.17 -17.23
C ASP A 302 4.83 4.88 -16.38
N LYS A 303 5.98 4.45 -15.86
CA LYS A 303 6.05 3.27 -14.97
C LYS A 303 5.31 3.49 -13.66
N VAL A 304 5.44 4.69 -13.10
CA VAL A 304 4.78 5.07 -11.84
C VAL A 304 3.27 5.17 -12.07
N VAL A 305 2.85 5.84 -13.16
CA VAL A 305 1.44 5.94 -13.55
C VAL A 305 0.85 4.55 -13.72
N ALA A 306 1.47 3.65 -14.50
CA ALA A 306 0.97 2.30 -14.72
C ALA A 306 0.76 1.50 -13.43
N GLU A 307 1.66 1.64 -12.44
CA GLU A 307 1.51 0.99 -11.14
C GLU A 307 0.36 1.59 -10.31
N LEU A 308 0.22 2.92 -10.31
CA LEU A 308 -0.90 3.59 -9.65
C LEU A 308 -2.24 3.21 -10.31
N GLU A 309 -2.29 3.14 -11.64
CA GLU A 309 -3.47 2.70 -12.38
C GLU A 309 -3.86 1.26 -12.03
N ARG A 310 -2.88 0.36 -11.94
CA ARG A 310 -3.10 -1.04 -11.56
C ARG A 310 -3.73 -1.14 -10.17
N ARG A 311 -3.24 -0.36 -9.20
CA ARG A 311 -3.79 -0.31 -7.83
C ARG A 311 -5.19 0.29 -7.79
N LEU A 312 -5.40 1.37 -8.55
CA LEU A 312 -6.69 2.05 -8.62
C LEU A 312 -7.77 1.15 -9.24
N LYS A 313 -7.46 0.46 -10.35
CA LYS A 313 -8.35 -0.53 -10.95
C LYS A 313 -8.73 -1.65 -9.98
N LYS A 314 -7.77 -2.10 -9.14
CA LYS A 314 -8.03 -3.11 -8.11
C LYS A 314 -9.00 -2.62 -7.03
N ASP A 315 -8.89 -1.37 -6.58
CA ASP A 315 -9.82 -0.78 -5.60
C ASP A 315 -11.24 -0.63 -6.18
N LEU A 316 -11.32 -0.19 -7.43
CA LEU A 316 -12.58 0.10 -8.15
C LEU A 316 -13.37 -1.13 -8.60
N VAL A 317 -12.88 -2.34 -8.34
CA VAL A 317 -13.67 -3.59 -8.50
C VAL A 317 -14.89 -3.56 -7.58
N THR A 318 -14.78 -2.91 -6.41
CA THR A 318 -15.91 -2.75 -5.49
C THR A 318 -16.70 -1.51 -5.87
N THR A 319 -17.83 -1.69 -6.57
CA THR A 319 -18.53 -0.58 -7.25
C THR A 319 -19.49 0.23 -6.37
N GLY A 320 -19.85 -0.26 -5.18
CA GLY A 320 -20.90 0.36 -4.37
C GLY A 320 -22.25 0.34 -5.09
N ASP A 321 -22.94 1.48 -5.14
CA ASP A 321 -24.25 1.58 -5.80
C ASP A 321 -24.15 1.89 -7.30
N PHE A 322 -22.96 2.18 -7.82
CA PHE A 322 -22.81 2.47 -9.23
C PHE A 322 -22.97 1.21 -10.07
N ASN A 323 -23.78 1.30 -11.12
CA ASN A 323 -23.92 0.23 -12.10
C ASN A 323 -22.66 0.11 -12.99
N ARG A 324 -21.97 1.23 -13.23
CA ARG A 324 -20.74 1.28 -14.04
C ARG A 324 -19.73 2.27 -13.47
N ILE A 325 -18.45 1.91 -13.56
CA ILE A 325 -17.31 2.75 -13.21
C ILE A 325 -16.35 2.78 -14.40
N HIS A 326 -15.88 3.98 -14.75
CA HIS A 326 -14.91 4.20 -15.81
C HIS A 326 -13.57 4.63 -15.18
N PRO A 327 -12.64 3.70 -14.95
CA PRO A 327 -11.34 4.00 -14.36
C PRO A 327 -10.40 4.61 -15.40
N MET A 328 -10.05 5.87 -15.20
CA MET A 328 -9.06 6.64 -15.98
C MET A 328 -9.29 6.56 -17.49
N PRO A 329 -10.46 7.04 -18.00
CA PRO A 329 -10.68 7.09 -19.43
C PRO A 329 -9.64 8.00 -20.09
N GLY A 330 -9.10 7.57 -21.24
CA GLY A 330 -8.17 8.39 -22.02
C GLY A 330 -8.87 9.52 -22.76
N SER A 331 -10.17 9.35 -23.06
CA SER A 331 -11.01 10.40 -23.64
C SER A 331 -12.49 10.20 -23.29
N GLY A 332 -13.33 11.19 -23.61
CA GLY A 332 -14.78 11.05 -23.49
C GLY A 332 -15.39 9.93 -24.34
N ALA A 333 -14.66 9.38 -25.32
CA ALA A 333 -15.11 8.24 -26.12
C ALA A 333 -15.15 6.92 -25.31
N ASP A 334 -14.32 6.81 -24.27
CA ASP A 334 -14.25 5.63 -23.41
C ASP A 334 -15.42 5.57 -22.41
N VAL A 335 -16.21 6.64 -22.31
CA VAL A 335 -17.37 6.74 -21.43
C VAL A 335 -18.64 6.75 -22.28
N PRO A 336 -19.39 5.63 -22.36
CA PRO A 336 -20.64 5.56 -23.12
C PRO A 336 -21.68 6.56 -22.61
N ASP A 337 -22.66 6.89 -23.44
CA ASP A 337 -23.72 7.84 -23.14
C ASP A 337 -25.05 7.09 -23.02
N ASP A 338 -25.21 6.40 -21.89
CA ASP A 338 -26.42 5.65 -21.55
C ASP A 338 -27.19 6.37 -20.42
N LEU A 339 -28.35 5.81 -20.05
CA LEU A 339 -29.28 6.40 -19.09
C LEU A 339 -28.91 6.15 -17.61
N ASP A 340 -28.02 5.20 -17.32
CA ASP A 340 -27.59 4.86 -15.97
C ASP A 340 -26.43 5.74 -15.49
N ALA A 341 -26.50 6.14 -14.21
CA ALA A 341 -25.51 6.98 -13.59
C ALA A 341 -24.21 6.21 -13.30
N ARG A 342 -23.09 6.85 -13.62
CA ARG A 342 -21.75 6.24 -13.64
C ARG A 342 -20.72 7.13 -12.96
N LEU A 343 -19.75 6.48 -12.33
CA LEU A 343 -18.59 7.14 -11.74
C LEU A 343 -17.44 7.13 -12.74
N VAL A 344 -16.91 8.31 -13.06
CA VAL A 344 -15.69 8.46 -13.85
C VAL A 344 -14.54 8.80 -12.91
N VAL A 345 -13.53 7.94 -12.82
CA VAL A 345 -12.36 8.21 -11.98
C VAL A 345 -11.26 8.78 -12.87
N LEU A 346 -10.88 10.03 -12.65
CA LEU A 346 -9.89 10.71 -13.48
C LEU A 346 -8.48 10.17 -13.21
N GLY A 347 -7.63 10.15 -14.23
CA GLY A 347 -6.22 9.75 -14.09
C GLY A 347 -5.39 10.74 -13.29
N THR A 348 -4.17 10.33 -12.94
CA THR A 348 -3.20 11.16 -12.19
C THR A 348 -2.74 12.41 -12.95
N SER A 349 -2.95 12.47 -14.27
CA SER A 349 -2.73 13.65 -15.10
C SER A 349 -3.74 14.78 -14.86
N HIS A 350 -4.87 14.49 -14.20
CA HIS A 350 -5.95 15.45 -13.97
C HIS A 350 -6.23 15.64 -12.47
N PRO A 351 -5.26 16.15 -11.68
CA PRO A 351 -5.47 16.38 -10.26
C PRO A 351 -6.38 17.59 -10.01
N TYR A 352 -7.10 17.55 -8.90
CA TYR A 352 -7.93 18.63 -8.40
C TYR A 352 -7.15 19.55 -7.46
N SER A 353 -7.36 20.85 -7.61
CA SER A 353 -6.99 21.90 -6.65
C SER A 353 -8.15 22.87 -6.51
N LYS A 354 -8.16 23.69 -5.45
CA LYS A 354 -9.21 24.72 -5.24
C LYS A 354 -9.11 25.91 -6.20
N GLU A 355 -8.12 25.91 -7.10
CA GLU A 355 -7.92 26.95 -8.09
C GLU A 355 -8.97 26.79 -9.21
N ALA A 356 -9.49 27.90 -9.72
CA ALA A 356 -10.43 27.88 -10.83
C ALA A 356 -9.74 27.33 -12.10
N GLY A 357 -10.45 26.49 -12.86
CA GLY A 357 -9.91 25.90 -14.09
C GLY A 357 -8.83 24.85 -13.83
N ASN A 358 -8.90 24.14 -12.68
CA ASN A 358 -7.99 23.05 -12.39
C ASN A 358 -8.10 21.90 -13.42
N PRO A 359 -7.05 21.08 -13.59
CA PRO A 359 -7.03 20.00 -14.59
C PRO A 359 -8.17 19.00 -14.45
N ALA A 360 -8.63 18.72 -13.23
CA ALA A 360 -9.74 17.79 -12.98
C ALA A 360 -11.07 18.33 -13.53
N GLU A 361 -11.42 19.59 -13.23
CA GLU A 361 -12.64 20.23 -13.73
C GLU A 361 -12.64 20.36 -15.26
N LEU A 362 -11.49 20.69 -15.86
CA LEU A 362 -11.36 20.78 -17.32
C LEU A 362 -11.61 19.42 -17.99
N ALA A 363 -11.02 18.34 -17.45
CA ALA A 363 -11.23 16.99 -17.96
C ALA A 363 -12.68 16.52 -17.75
N ALA A 364 -13.24 16.76 -16.56
CA ALA A 364 -14.61 16.43 -16.23
C ALA A 364 -15.61 17.16 -17.15
N HIS A 365 -15.39 18.44 -17.41
CA HIS A 365 -16.19 19.23 -18.34
C HIS A 365 -16.09 18.71 -19.78
N ALA A 366 -14.90 18.37 -20.26
CA ALA A 366 -14.72 17.82 -21.61
C ALA A 366 -15.47 16.48 -21.80
N ILE A 367 -15.37 15.57 -20.82
CA ILE A 367 -16.07 14.27 -20.84
C ILE A 367 -17.59 14.45 -20.71
N MET A 368 -18.04 15.44 -19.93
CA MET A 368 -19.45 15.75 -19.75
C MET A 368 -20.09 16.33 -21.00
N GLU A 369 -19.39 17.22 -21.71
CA GLU A 369 -19.94 17.85 -22.91
C GLU A 369 -19.88 16.95 -24.14
N ASN A 370 -18.86 16.10 -24.27
CA ASN A 370 -18.66 15.28 -25.48
C ASN A 370 -18.37 13.79 -25.18
N ARG A 371 -18.90 12.93 -26.04
CA ARG A 371 -18.50 11.53 -26.18
C ARG A 371 -17.71 11.38 -27.49
N GLY A 372 -16.39 11.38 -27.38
CA GLY A 372 -15.51 11.53 -28.54
C GLY A 372 -15.78 12.86 -29.26
N ASN A 373 -16.16 12.79 -30.54
CA ASN A 373 -16.46 13.97 -31.36
C ASN A 373 -17.95 14.34 -31.40
N THR A 374 -18.80 13.65 -30.63
CA THR A 374 -20.25 13.92 -30.61
C THR A 374 -20.67 14.56 -29.28
N PRO A 375 -21.57 15.56 -29.29
CA PRO A 375 -22.12 16.10 -28.05
C PRO A 375 -22.83 15.02 -27.24
N ARG A 376 -22.62 15.04 -25.92
CA ARG A 376 -23.23 14.10 -24.98
C ARG A 376 -24.66 14.52 -24.66
N LEU A 377 -25.59 13.58 -24.68
CA LEU A 377 -27.00 13.83 -24.38
C LEU A 377 -27.30 13.68 -22.89
N TYR A 378 -26.77 12.66 -22.21
CA TYR A 378 -27.16 12.29 -20.86
C TYR A 378 -26.17 12.80 -19.80
N ARG A 379 -25.98 14.12 -19.77
CA ARG A 379 -24.99 14.78 -18.89
C ARG A 379 -25.26 14.56 -17.39
N ASN A 380 -26.52 14.39 -16.99
CA ASN A 380 -26.88 14.18 -15.58
C ASN A 380 -26.49 12.80 -15.04
N THR A 381 -26.01 11.89 -15.90
CA THR A 381 -25.57 10.55 -15.50
C THR A 381 -24.12 10.50 -14.99
N LEU A 382 -23.36 11.59 -15.09
CA LEU A 382 -21.93 11.60 -14.78
C LEU A 382 -21.62 12.23 -13.42
N VAL A 383 -20.74 11.58 -12.67
CA VAL A 383 -20.02 12.13 -11.52
C VAL A 383 -18.56 11.74 -11.62
N PHE A 384 -17.65 12.59 -11.10
CA PHE A 384 -16.22 12.41 -11.30
C PHE A 384 -15.48 12.30 -9.99
N LEU A 385 -14.47 11.43 -9.91
CA LEU A 385 -13.57 11.31 -8.77
C LEU A 385 -12.16 11.68 -9.20
N ALA A 386 -11.51 12.58 -8.48
CA ALA A 386 -10.19 13.12 -8.79
C ALA A 386 -9.22 12.98 -7.62
N ALA A 387 -7.93 12.86 -7.96
CA ALA A 387 -6.83 12.92 -7.02
C ALA A 387 -6.60 14.36 -6.52
N ASP A 388 -6.25 14.52 -5.25
CA ASP A 388 -5.79 15.79 -4.69
C ASP A 388 -4.37 16.13 -5.18
N LYS A 389 -4.18 17.34 -5.72
CA LYS A 389 -2.89 17.80 -6.29
C LYS A 389 -1.72 17.72 -5.31
N THR A 390 -1.95 17.99 -4.02
CA THR A 390 -0.88 17.97 -3.01
C THR A 390 -0.53 16.55 -2.60
N ARG A 391 -1.55 15.74 -2.28
CA ARG A 391 -1.36 14.34 -1.87
C ARG A 391 -0.85 13.44 -2.99
N LEU A 392 -1.10 13.83 -4.25
CA LEU A 392 -0.58 13.09 -5.40
C LEU A 392 0.95 13.07 -5.42
N GLN A 393 1.63 14.11 -4.94
CA GLN A 393 3.09 14.12 -4.83
C GLN A 393 3.59 13.07 -3.83
N ASP A 394 2.92 12.94 -2.68
CA ASP A 394 3.24 11.94 -1.66
C ASP A 394 2.95 10.52 -2.15
N LEU A 395 1.87 10.33 -2.91
CA LEU A 395 1.52 9.04 -3.52
C LEU A 395 2.54 8.64 -4.59
N ASP A 396 2.94 9.59 -5.44
CA ASP A 396 3.97 9.40 -6.46
C ASP A 396 5.33 9.02 -5.84
N GLU A 397 5.77 9.70 -4.78
CA GLU A 397 6.98 9.33 -4.06
C GLU A 397 6.92 7.93 -3.44
N ALA A 398 5.78 7.58 -2.83
CA ALA A 398 5.58 6.25 -2.24
C ALA A 398 5.63 5.14 -3.31
N ALA A 399 4.97 5.36 -4.46
CA ALA A 399 4.99 4.43 -5.58
C ALA A 399 6.39 4.27 -6.17
N ARG A 400 7.17 5.35 -6.31
CA ARG A 400 8.57 5.27 -6.75
C ARG A 400 9.45 4.47 -5.79
N LYS A 401 9.29 4.66 -4.47
CA LYS A 401 10.02 3.87 -3.47
C LYS A 401 9.67 2.39 -3.57
N TYR A 402 8.39 2.06 -3.70
CA TYR A 402 7.94 0.67 -3.90
C TYR A 402 8.56 0.04 -5.16
N LEU A 403 8.47 0.72 -6.31
CA LEU A 403 9.03 0.24 -7.57
C LEU A 403 10.57 0.11 -7.51
N ALA A 404 11.24 1.01 -6.80
CA ALA A 404 12.68 0.92 -6.58
C ALA A 404 13.06 -0.34 -5.81
N TRP A 405 12.39 -0.63 -4.68
CA TRP A 405 12.63 -1.87 -3.94
C TRP A 405 12.28 -3.12 -4.73
N GLN A 406 11.16 -3.09 -5.46
CA GLN A 406 10.74 -4.19 -6.34
C GLN A 406 11.81 -4.47 -7.41
N SER A 407 12.36 -3.43 -8.03
CA SER A 407 13.39 -3.60 -9.06
C SER A 407 14.68 -4.21 -8.49
N ILE A 408 15.07 -3.89 -7.25
CA ILE A 408 16.26 -4.47 -6.61
C ILE A 408 16.07 -5.96 -6.39
N LEU A 409 14.86 -6.36 -5.98
CA LEU A 409 14.52 -7.76 -5.79
C LEU A 409 14.48 -8.53 -7.13
N LEU A 410 14.01 -7.90 -8.21
CA LEU A 410 14.00 -8.51 -9.55
C LEU A 410 15.43 -8.70 -10.11
N ASP A 411 16.36 -7.79 -9.79
CA ASP A 411 17.75 -7.86 -10.23
C ASP A 411 18.66 -8.67 -9.28
N GLU A 412 18.10 -9.49 -8.38
CA GLU A 412 18.83 -10.20 -7.31
C GLU A 412 20.06 -10.96 -7.82
N ALA A 413 19.91 -11.67 -8.94
CA ALA A 413 20.98 -12.49 -9.53
C ALA A 413 22.16 -11.68 -10.08
N GLN A 414 21.93 -10.43 -10.50
CA GLN A 414 22.98 -9.55 -11.03
C GLN A 414 23.70 -8.77 -9.91
N GLN A 415 22.99 -8.49 -8.81
CA GLN A 415 23.50 -7.67 -7.70
C GLN A 415 24.29 -8.49 -6.66
N GLY A 416 24.17 -9.82 -6.65
CA GLY A 416 24.88 -10.68 -5.69
C GLY A 416 24.51 -10.38 -4.24
N LEU A 417 23.22 -10.10 -3.98
CA LEU A 417 22.73 -9.71 -2.66
C LEU A 417 22.98 -10.82 -1.63
N THR A 418 23.48 -10.42 -0.46
CA THR A 418 23.58 -11.32 0.70
C THR A 418 22.18 -11.66 1.25
N THR A 419 22.06 -12.77 1.99
CA THR A 419 20.78 -13.17 2.61
C THR A 419 20.20 -12.09 3.53
N HIS A 420 21.05 -11.34 4.24
CA HIS A 420 20.63 -10.21 5.07
C HIS A 420 20.06 -9.07 4.21
N GLN A 421 20.78 -8.64 3.16
CA GLN A 421 20.30 -7.61 2.25
C GLN A 421 18.97 -7.99 1.59
N LYS A 422 18.79 -9.26 1.22
CA LYS A 422 17.53 -9.76 0.68
C LYS A 422 16.36 -9.56 1.64
N ARG A 423 16.50 -10.00 2.90
CA ARG A 423 15.47 -9.83 3.93
C ARG A 423 15.14 -8.35 4.15
N GLN A 424 16.16 -7.49 4.16
CA GLN A 424 15.97 -6.04 4.28
C GLN A 424 15.18 -5.47 3.10
N VAL A 425 15.52 -5.84 1.86
CA VAL A 425 14.80 -5.41 0.65
C VAL A 425 13.35 -5.88 0.69
N GLU A 426 13.09 -7.14 1.03
CA GLU A 426 11.73 -7.70 1.13
C GLU A 426 10.89 -6.95 2.18
N GLN A 427 11.47 -6.68 3.36
CA GLN A 427 10.79 -5.93 4.42
C GLN A 427 10.48 -4.49 3.98
N GLN A 428 11.43 -3.79 3.36
CA GLN A 428 11.25 -2.41 2.89
C GLN A 428 10.28 -2.33 1.70
N MET A 429 10.27 -3.33 0.82
CA MET A 429 9.30 -3.45 -0.27
C MET A 429 7.88 -3.60 0.29
N SER A 430 7.68 -4.50 1.26
CA SER A 430 6.39 -4.72 1.92
C SER A 430 5.87 -3.48 2.66
N ALA A 431 6.77 -2.78 3.37
CA ALA A 431 6.44 -1.51 4.03
C ALA A 431 6.04 -0.43 3.02
N SER A 432 6.78 -0.31 1.91
CA SER A 432 6.49 0.66 0.83
C SER A 432 5.19 0.32 0.10
N ASP A 433 4.88 -0.97 -0.09
CA ASP A 433 3.64 -1.45 -0.69
C ASP A 433 2.43 -1.09 0.17
N SER A 434 2.53 -1.33 1.48
CA SER A 434 1.50 -0.98 2.46
C SER A 434 1.27 0.53 2.51
N ALA A 435 2.34 1.32 2.52
CA ALA A 435 2.26 2.78 2.50
C ALA A 435 1.58 3.32 1.23
N THR A 436 1.93 2.77 0.06
CA THR A 436 1.31 3.17 -1.22
C THR A 436 -0.18 2.81 -1.24
N THR A 437 -0.52 1.62 -0.74
CA THR A 437 -1.93 1.15 -0.64
C THR A 437 -2.76 2.03 0.28
N ALA A 438 -2.20 2.50 1.41
CA ALA A 438 -2.90 3.40 2.32
C ALA A 438 -3.05 4.83 1.75
N ARG A 439 -2.03 5.35 1.05
CA ARG A 439 -2.04 6.71 0.47
C ARG A 439 -2.99 6.86 -0.72
N LEU A 440 -3.23 5.79 -1.48
CA LEU A 440 -4.07 5.82 -2.68
C LEU A 440 -5.50 6.35 -2.38
N PRO A 441 -6.27 5.78 -1.45
CA PRO A 441 -7.62 6.27 -1.16
C PRO A 441 -7.66 7.61 -0.42
N GLU A 442 -6.57 8.01 0.26
CA GLU A 442 -6.45 9.36 0.82
C GLU A 442 -6.20 10.43 -0.26
N THR A 443 -5.59 10.02 -1.38
CA THR A 443 -5.29 10.91 -2.51
C THR A 443 -6.52 11.11 -3.37
N TYR A 444 -7.26 10.04 -3.69
CA TYR A 444 -8.52 10.10 -4.44
C TYR A 444 -9.70 10.48 -3.55
N GLN A 445 -9.73 11.74 -3.14
CA GLN A 445 -10.70 12.25 -2.16
C GLN A 445 -11.65 13.32 -2.69
N TRP A 446 -11.52 13.77 -3.94
CA TRP A 446 -12.35 14.86 -4.48
C TRP A 446 -13.41 14.33 -5.43
N LEU A 447 -14.65 14.36 -5.00
CA LEU A 447 -15.81 14.05 -5.81
C LEU A 447 -16.33 15.34 -6.45
N LEU A 448 -16.34 15.41 -7.78
CA LEU A 448 -16.83 16.54 -8.55
C LEU A 448 -18.21 16.20 -9.10
N VAL A 449 -19.20 16.97 -8.65
CA VAL A 449 -20.60 16.79 -9.01
C VAL A 449 -21.03 17.97 -9.87
N PRO A 450 -21.44 17.75 -11.13
CA PRO A 450 -22.00 18.81 -11.95
C PRO A 450 -23.39 19.17 -11.41
N THR A 451 -23.63 20.45 -11.18
CA THR A 451 -24.89 20.98 -10.63
C THR A 451 -25.39 22.16 -11.46
N GLN A 452 -26.71 22.29 -11.52
CA GLN A 452 -27.37 23.40 -12.17
C GLN A 452 -28.64 23.75 -11.39
N ALA A 453 -28.77 24.98 -10.90
CA ALA A 453 -29.90 25.34 -10.05
C ALA A 453 -31.21 25.51 -10.85
N THR A 454 -31.11 26.10 -12.03
CA THR A 454 -32.24 26.32 -12.96
C THR A 454 -31.78 26.17 -14.41
N PRO A 455 -32.69 25.94 -15.37
CA PRO A 455 -32.32 25.83 -16.79
C PRO A 455 -31.53 27.03 -17.35
N GLN A 456 -31.69 28.22 -16.76
CA GLN A 456 -31.07 29.47 -17.20
C GLN A 456 -29.71 29.74 -16.55
N THR A 457 -29.38 29.05 -15.45
CA THR A 457 -28.08 29.21 -14.78
C THR A 457 -26.99 28.38 -15.46
N ALA A 458 -25.76 28.89 -15.43
CA ALA A 458 -24.59 28.15 -15.90
C ALA A 458 -24.35 26.90 -15.03
N VAL A 459 -23.77 25.87 -15.63
CA VAL A 459 -23.36 24.66 -14.92
C VAL A 459 -22.16 24.96 -14.03
N THR A 460 -22.21 24.49 -12.78
CA THR A 460 -21.13 24.62 -11.81
C THR A 460 -20.67 23.27 -11.30
N TRP A 461 -19.45 23.21 -10.75
CA TRP A 461 -18.90 22.03 -10.12
C TRP A 461 -18.99 22.15 -8.61
N GLU A 462 -19.68 21.20 -7.97
CA GLU A 462 -19.62 21.03 -6.53
C GLU A 462 -18.53 20.01 -6.19
N ALA A 463 -17.47 20.48 -5.55
CA ALA A 463 -16.33 19.66 -5.14
C ALA A 463 -16.51 19.21 -3.67
N VAL A 464 -16.81 17.93 -3.51
CA VAL A 464 -17.08 17.30 -2.21
C VAL A 464 -15.90 16.45 -1.80
N ARG A 465 -15.40 16.65 -0.57
CA ARG A 465 -14.33 15.83 -0.01
C ARG A 465 -14.88 14.53 0.56
N LEU A 466 -14.37 13.39 0.10
CA LEU A 466 -14.66 12.06 0.61
C LEU A 466 -13.85 11.75 1.88
N SER A 467 -14.44 10.96 2.76
CA SER A 467 -13.82 10.47 4.00
C SER A 467 -14.28 9.04 4.30
N GLY A 468 -13.55 8.34 5.18
CA GLY A 468 -13.83 6.96 5.57
C GLY A 468 -12.77 5.96 5.08
N THR A 469 -13.00 4.67 5.35
CA THR A 469 -12.06 3.58 5.06
C THR A 469 -12.54 2.62 3.97
N ASP A 470 -13.79 2.73 3.52
CA ASP A 470 -14.40 1.86 2.49
C ASP A 470 -13.68 1.98 1.12
N ALA A 471 -14.02 1.16 0.13
CA ALA A 471 -13.50 1.36 -1.24
C ALA A 471 -13.96 2.71 -1.84
N LEU A 472 -13.21 3.25 -2.80
CA LEU A 472 -13.43 4.61 -3.33
C LEU A 472 -14.85 4.84 -3.84
N ALA A 473 -15.37 3.90 -4.65
CA ALA A 473 -16.71 4.04 -5.23
C ALA A 473 -17.84 3.89 -4.18
N VAL A 474 -17.61 3.10 -3.13
CA VAL A 474 -18.54 2.96 -2.00
C VAL A 474 -18.62 4.28 -1.23
N ARG A 475 -17.49 4.93 -0.97
CA ARG A 475 -17.47 6.27 -0.34
C ARG A 475 -18.18 7.30 -1.19
N ALA A 476 -17.90 7.33 -2.48
CA ALA A 476 -18.51 8.25 -3.43
C ALA A 476 -20.04 8.09 -3.48
N SER A 477 -20.53 6.86 -3.67
CA SER A 477 -21.98 6.59 -3.72
C SER A 477 -22.67 6.92 -2.38
N LYS A 478 -22.10 6.54 -1.24
CA LYS A 478 -22.65 6.88 0.09
C LYS A 478 -22.74 8.39 0.31
N LYS A 479 -21.71 9.15 -0.08
CA LYS A 479 -21.70 10.60 0.05
C LYS A 479 -22.75 11.24 -0.86
N LEU A 480 -22.83 10.83 -2.12
CA LEU A 480 -23.85 11.33 -3.06
C LEU A 480 -25.28 11.05 -2.60
N ARG A 481 -25.55 9.86 -2.01
CA ARG A 481 -26.87 9.57 -1.44
C ARG A 481 -27.21 10.48 -0.27
N THR A 482 -26.23 10.73 0.61
CA THR A 482 -26.41 11.57 1.81
C THR A 482 -26.70 13.02 1.43
N ASP A 483 -26.04 13.51 0.38
CA ASP A 483 -26.20 14.88 -0.12
C ASP A 483 -27.33 14.99 -1.18
N GLU A 484 -28.13 13.94 -1.38
CA GLU A 484 -29.20 13.85 -2.38
C GLU A 484 -28.81 14.10 -3.85
N HIS A 485 -27.52 14.02 -4.19
CA HIS A 485 -27.02 14.09 -5.56
C HIS A 485 -27.10 12.77 -6.32
N TYR A 486 -27.58 11.70 -5.68
CA TYR A 486 -27.73 10.38 -6.29
C TYR A 486 -28.84 9.61 -5.58
N LEU A 487 -29.92 9.33 -6.31
CA LEU A 487 -31.10 8.67 -5.75
C LEU A 487 -31.14 7.21 -6.17
N THR A 488 -31.17 6.31 -5.17
CA THR A 488 -31.42 4.87 -5.36
C THR A 488 -32.87 4.47 -5.14
N SER A 489 -33.67 5.37 -4.59
CA SER A 489 -35.12 5.27 -4.47
C SER A 489 -35.70 6.67 -4.66
N PHE A 490 -36.91 6.76 -5.20
CA PHE A 490 -37.54 8.04 -5.48
C PHE A 490 -39.02 8.01 -5.12
N ALA A 491 -39.45 8.91 -4.25
CA ALA A 491 -40.82 8.94 -3.78
C ALA A 491 -41.76 9.50 -4.86
N PRO A 492 -42.96 8.92 -5.06
CA PRO A 492 -43.92 9.38 -6.07
C PRO A 492 -44.37 10.84 -5.87
N THR A 493 -44.52 11.26 -4.62
CA THR A 493 -44.87 12.65 -4.26
C THR A 493 -43.77 13.63 -4.66
N ARG A 494 -42.49 13.25 -4.48
CA ARG A 494 -41.34 14.06 -4.92
C ARG A 494 -41.26 14.12 -6.44
N LEU A 495 -41.49 13.00 -7.13
CA LEU A 495 -41.60 13.00 -8.59
C LEU A 495 -42.69 13.97 -9.06
N ARG A 496 -43.86 13.97 -8.41
CA ARG A 496 -44.92 14.92 -8.72
C ARG A 496 -44.49 16.38 -8.50
N MET A 497 -43.79 16.66 -7.40
CA MET A 497 -43.24 18.00 -7.14
C MET A 497 -42.29 18.46 -8.25
N GLU A 498 -41.40 17.59 -8.74
CA GLU A 498 -40.49 17.93 -9.84
C GLU A 498 -41.25 18.17 -11.16
N LEU A 499 -42.27 17.34 -11.45
CA LEU A 499 -43.14 17.50 -12.63
C LEU A 499 -43.89 18.85 -12.64
N ASP A 500 -44.26 19.38 -11.47
CA ASP A 500 -44.98 20.65 -11.35
C ASP A 500 -44.03 21.86 -11.29
N LYS A 501 -42.90 21.72 -10.59
CA LYS A 501 -41.91 22.79 -10.39
C LYS A 501 -41.17 23.12 -11.69
N ILE A 502 -40.85 22.10 -12.47
CA ILE A 502 -40.17 22.20 -13.75
C ILE A 502 -41.21 21.87 -14.82
N PRO A 503 -41.28 22.58 -15.96
CA PRO A 503 -42.28 22.34 -17.00
C PRO A 503 -42.02 21.02 -17.77
N LEU A 504 -42.06 19.88 -17.07
CA LEU A 504 -41.91 18.53 -17.63
C LEU A 504 -43.21 18.01 -18.24
N TRP A 505 -44.35 18.54 -17.80
CA TRP A 505 -45.65 18.33 -18.44
C TRP A 505 -45.64 18.89 -19.86
N ARG A 506 -46.04 18.06 -20.83
CA ARG A 506 -46.13 18.44 -22.26
C ARG A 506 -47.61 18.58 -22.63
N GLY A 507 -48.27 19.57 -22.04
CA GLY A 507 -49.71 19.70 -22.03
C GLY A 507 -50.31 19.02 -20.79
N GLU A 508 -51.14 18.01 -20.99
CA GLU A 508 -51.86 17.30 -19.92
C GLU A 508 -51.24 15.94 -19.54
N HIS A 509 -50.18 15.53 -20.23
CA HIS A 509 -49.44 14.30 -19.96
C HIS A 509 -47.96 14.43 -20.30
N VAL A 510 -47.17 13.42 -19.94
CA VAL A 510 -45.76 13.27 -20.34
C VAL A 510 -45.45 11.79 -20.65
N PRO A 511 -44.81 11.47 -21.79
CA PRO A 511 -44.37 10.10 -22.06
C PRO A 511 -43.29 9.62 -21.09
N VAL A 512 -43.41 8.39 -20.60
CA VAL A 512 -42.46 7.79 -19.63
C VAL A 512 -41.05 7.76 -20.20
N LYS A 513 -40.88 7.32 -21.46
CA LYS A 513 -39.59 7.31 -22.15
C LYS A 513 -38.90 8.68 -22.13
N GLN A 514 -39.67 9.72 -22.45
CA GLN A 514 -39.15 11.07 -22.49
C GLN A 514 -38.77 11.57 -21.09
N LEU A 515 -39.54 11.21 -20.08
CA LEU A 515 -39.22 11.55 -18.70
C LEU A 515 -37.92 10.88 -18.22
N VAL A 516 -37.70 9.61 -18.58
CA VAL A 516 -36.44 8.90 -18.32
C VAL A 516 -35.27 9.65 -18.97
N GLU A 517 -35.41 10.05 -20.25
CA GLU A 517 -34.39 10.83 -20.95
C GLU A 517 -34.15 12.21 -20.32
N ASP A 518 -35.21 12.91 -19.87
CA ASP A 518 -35.12 14.22 -19.25
C ASP A 518 -34.30 14.16 -17.95
N PHE A 519 -34.59 13.20 -17.07
CA PHE A 519 -33.85 12.98 -15.82
C PHE A 519 -32.36 12.63 -16.06
N ALA A 520 -32.06 11.93 -17.15
CA ALA A 520 -30.68 11.61 -17.54
C ALA A 520 -29.96 12.80 -18.23
N ARG A 521 -30.70 13.71 -18.88
CA ARG A 521 -30.17 14.83 -19.68
C ARG A 521 -29.90 16.09 -18.87
N TYR A 522 -30.82 16.47 -17.98
CA TYR A 522 -30.83 17.80 -17.38
C TYR A 522 -30.25 17.81 -15.95
N LEU A 523 -29.22 18.62 -15.73
CA LEU A 523 -28.48 18.71 -14.45
C LEU A 523 -29.27 19.37 -13.31
N TYR A 524 -30.37 20.07 -13.64
CA TYR A 524 -31.28 20.65 -12.65
C TYR A 524 -32.33 19.65 -12.14
N LEU A 525 -32.38 18.43 -12.70
CA LEU A 525 -33.20 17.33 -12.18
C LEU A 525 -32.38 16.43 -11.26
N PRO A 526 -33.01 15.77 -10.27
CA PRO A 526 -32.33 14.80 -9.43
C PRO A 526 -31.69 13.68 -10.26
N ARG A 527 -30.42 13.37 -9.98
CA ARG A 527 -29.72 12.26 -10.63
C ARG A 527 -30.19 10.94 -10.04
N LEU A 528 -30.66 10.05 -10.90
CA LEU A 528 -31.12 8.71 -10.53
C LEU A 528 -30.01 7.68 -10.79
N ARG A 529 -29.97 6.61 -9.99
CA ARG A 529 -29.07 5.47 -10.22
C ARG A 529 -29.23 4.89 -11.63
N ASP A 530 -30.47 4.62 -12.01
CA ASP A 530 -30.87 4.16 -13.34
C ASP A 530 -32.38 4.42 -13.54
N SER A 531 -32.90 4.03 -14.69
CA SER A 531 -34.31 4.20 -15.04
C SER A 531 -35.27 3.44 -14.13
N THR A 532 -34.83 2.35 -13.48
CA THR A 532 -35.71 1.54 -12.62
C THR A 532 -36.19 2.33 -11.40
N VAL A 533 -35.36 3.24 -10.90
CA VAL A 533 -35.72 4.14 -9.78
C VAL A 533 -36.92 5.02 -10.15
N LEU A 534 -36.94 5.55 -11.37
CA LEU A 534 -38.06 6.37 -11.86
C LEU A 534 -39.31 5.52 -12.12
N LEU A 535 -39.13 4.36 -12.75
CA LEU A 535 -40.24 3.46 -13.07
C LEU A 535 -40.93 2.92 -11.81
N GLN A 536 -40.17 2.62 -10.76
CA GLN A 536 -40.71 2.24 -9.46
C GLN A 536 -41.50 3.40 -8.85
N ALA A 537 -40.96 4.63 -8.88
CA ALA A 537 -41.68 5.81 -8.40
C ALA A 537 -43.01 6.03 -9.15
N ILE A 538 -43.05 5.77 -10.46
CA ILE A 538 -44.26 5.85 -11.27
C ILE A 538 -45.25 4.76 -10.85
N SER A 539 -44.80 3.51 -10.74
CA SER A 539 -45.63 2.38 -10.33
C SER A 539 -46.24 2.59 -8.94
N ASP A 540 -45.42 2.99 -7.97
CA ASP A 540 -45.85 3.28 -6.60
C ASP A 540 -46.84 4.43 -6.57
N GLY A 541 -46.57 5.51 -7.34
CA GLY A 541 -47.43 6.68 -7.40
C GLY A 541 -48.82 6.41 -7.94
N VAL A 542 -48.92 5.61 -9.01
CA VAL A 542 -50.21 5.21 -9.59
C VAL A 542 -50.95 4.23 -8.68
N SER A 543 -50.23 3.45 -7.87
CA SER A 543 -50.80 2.49 -6.93
C SER A 543 -51.36 3.13 -5.65
N LEU A 544 -51.00 4.38 -5.34
CA LEU A 544 -51.52 5.09 -4.17
C LEU A 544 -53.05 5.20 -4.24
N LEU A 545 -53.74 4.95 -3.11
CA LEU A 545 -55.18 5.23 -3.02
C LEU A 545 -55.49 6.73 -3.16
N THR A 546 -54.54 7.57 -2.73
CA THR A 546 -54.56 9.04 -2.79
C THR A 546 -53.92 9.60 -4.07
N TRP A 547 -53.74 8.79 -5.12
CA TRP A 547 -53.03 9.18 -6.35
C TRP A 547 -53.55 10.48 -6.97
N ALA A 548 -54.86 10.73 -6.86
CA ALA A 548 -55.50 11.92 -7.41
C ALA A 548 -55.06 13.23 -6.72
N GLN A 549 -54.67 13.17 -5.44
CA GLN A 549 -54.18 14.33 -4.69
C GLN A 549 -52.64 14.39 -4.61
N GLU A 550 -51.99 13.23 -4.51
CA GLU A 550 -50.58 13.13 -4.12
C GLU A 550 -49.62 12.78 -5.27
N SER A 551 -50.13 12.28 -6.41
CA SER A 551 -49.30 11.84 -7.53
C SER A 551 -49.92 12.18 -8.90
N PHE A 552 -50.24 11.17 -9.71
CA PHE A 552 -50.62 11.26 -11.12
C PHE A 552 -51.28 9.95 -11.59
N GLY A 553 -51.98 10.00 -12.73
CA GLY A 553 -52.53 8.82 -13.40
C GLY A 553 -51.56 8.24 -14.44
N PHE A 554 -51.82 7.02 -14.91
CA PHE A 554 -51.05 6.38 -15.99
C PHE A 554 -51.97 5.90 -17.11
N ALA A 555 -51.57 6.11 -18.36
CA ALA A 555 -52.28 5.61 -19.55
C ALA A 555 -51.32 4.87 -20.49
N ASP A 556 -51.84 3.89 -21.23
CA ASP A 556 -51.04 3.13 -22.20
C ASP A 556 -50.77 3.94 -23.48
N SER A 557 -51.70 4.83 -23.85
CA SER A 557 -51.58 5.75 -24.99
C SER A 557 -52.65 6.85 -24.96
N PHE A 558 -52.51 7.87 -25.80
CA PHE A 558 -53.50 8.92 -26.02
C PHE A 558 -54.08 8.81 -27.44
N ASP A 559 -55.41 8.82 -27.55
CA ASP A 559 -56.14 8.84 -28.81
C ASP A 559 -56.45 10.28 -29.19
N GLU A 560 -55.75 10.80 -30.21
CA GLU A 560 -55.89 12.19 -30.66
C GLU A 560 -57.24 12.46 -31.35
N GLU A 561 -57.82 11.47 -32.05
CA GLU A 561 -59.10 11.63 -32.74
C GLU A 561 -60.26 11.68 -31.74
N ALA A 562 -60.22 10.83 -30.72
CA ALA A 562 -61.24 10.76 -29.68
C ALA A 562 -60.98 11.73 -28.50
N GLY A 563 -59.81 12.36 -28.43
CA GLY A 563 -59.39 13.21 -27.32
C GLY A 563 -59.36 12.48 -25.97
N ARG A 564 -59.02 11.17 -25.97
CA ARG A 564 -59.18 10.27 -24.81
C ARG A 564 -57.93 9.45 -24.52
N TYR A 565 -57.61 9.25 -23.24
CA TYR A 565 -56.56 8.33 -22.81
C TYR A 565 -57.02 6.86 -22.84
N LYS A 566 -56.24 5.98 -23.47
CA LYS A 566 -56.49 4.53 -23.52
C LYS A 566 -55.75 3.82 -22.39
N GLY A 567 -56.42 2.88 -21.73
CA GLY A 567 -55.86 2.12 -20.62
C GLY A 567 -55.53 2.97 -19.39
N LEU A 568 -56.24 4.09 -19.19
CA LEU A 568 -56.04 5.01 -18.08
C LEU A 568 -56.36 4.35 -16.73
N ARG A 569 -55.42 4.44 -15.78
CA ARG A 569 -55.47 3.79 -14.46
C ARG A 569 -55.00 4.73 -13.37
N GLY A 570 -55.57 4.54 -12.17
CA GLY A 570 -55.17 5.18 -10.93
C GLY A 570 -55.69 4.36 -9.74
N GLY A 571 -54.88 4.21 -8.69
CA GLY A 571 -55.14 3.31 -7.56
C GLY A 571 -54.91 1.83 -7.89
N THR A 572 -54.14 1.50 -8.92
CA THR A 572 -53.86 0.13 -9.36
C THR A 572 -52.40 -0.01 -9.77
N MET A 573 -51.81 -1.17 -9.49
CA MET A 573 -50.42 -1.44 -9.85
C MET A 573 -50.21 -1.46 -11.36
N VAL A 574 -49.18 -0.76 -11.81
CA VAL A 574 -48.75 -0.71 -13.21
C VAL A 574 -47.28 -1.11 -13.31
N SER A 575 -46.89 -1.74 -14.42
CA SER A 575 -45.50 -2.08 -14.70
C SER A 575 -45.04 -1.28 -15.93
N PRO A 576 -44.61 -0.02 -15.74
CA PRO A 576 -44.18 0.82 -16.84
C PRO A 576 -42.84 0.31 -17.40
N ASP A 577 -42.73 0.28 -18.73
CA ASP A 577 -41.50 -0.05 -19.43
C ASP A 577 -40.85 1.24 -19.98
N PRO A 578 -39.51 1.42 -19.88
CA PRO A 578 -38.85 2.66 -20.26
C PRO A 578 -38.88 2.95 -21.77
N TYR A 579 -39.24 1.97 -22.61
CA TYR A 579 -39.33 2.10 -24.06
C TYR A 579 -40.77 2.06 -24.59
N SER A 580 -41.73 1.70 -23.74
CA SER A 580 -43.16 1.64 -24.05
C SER A 580 -43.81 3.04 -24.16
N PRO A 581 -44.87 3.22 -24.98
CA PRO A 581 -45.57 4.50 -25.15
C PRO A 581 -46.39 4.97 -23.94
N GLY A 582 -46.16 4.40 -22.75
CA GLY A 582 -46.86 4.76 -21.53
C GLY A 582 -46.76 6.26 -21.21
N LEU A 583 -47.86 6.82 -20.72
CA LEU A 583 -48.03 8.24 -20.44
C LEU A 583 -48.35 8.44 -18.96
N ILE A 584 -47.66 9.36 -18.32
CA ILE A 584 -48.07 9.92 -17.03
C ILE A 584 -49.04 11.06 -17.33
N VAL A 585 -50.21 11.04 -16.71
CA VAL A 585 -51.30 12.00 -16.95
C VAL A 585 -51.54 12.82 -15.69
N LYS A 586 -51.76 14.14 -15.84
CA LYS A 586 -52.13 14.98 -14.70
C LYS A 586 -53.36 14.42 -13.99
N PRO A 587 -53.39 14.37 -12.64
CA PRO A 587 -54.42 13.64 -11.92
C PRO A 587 -55.81 14.25 -12.08
N ASP A 588 -55.93 15.56 -12.27
CA ASP A 588 -57.21 16.23 -12.49
C ASP A 588 -57.81 15.88 -13.85
N VAL A 589 -56.97 15.70 -14.89
CA VAL A 589 -57.38 15.24 -16.22
C VAL A 589 -57.73 13.76 -16.17
N ALA A 590 -56.89 12.94 -15.54
CA ALA A 590 -57.13 11.52 -15.37
C ALA A 590 -58.43 11.24 -14.58
N SER A 591 -58.65 11.95 -13.47
CA SER A 591 -59.85 11.81 -12.64
C SER A 591 -61.12 12.20 -13.39
N ARG A 592 -61.08 13.28 -14.18
CA ARG A 592 -62.22 13.70 -15.01
C ARG A 592 -62.64 12.63 -15.99
N GLN A 593 -61.69 11.98 -16.65
CA GLN A 593 -62.00 10.91 -17.61
C GLN A 593 -62.51 9.65 -16.90
N ILE A 594 -61.86 9.20 -15.82
CA ILE A 594 -62.28 8.01 -15.05
C ILE A 594 -63.70 8.19 -14.52
N GLU A 595 -64.04 9.36 -13.98
CA GLU A 595 -65.39 9.64 -13.48
C GLU A 595 -66.42 9.72 -14.62
N ALA A 596 -66.08 10.35 -15.75
CA ALA A 596 -66.96 10.38 -16.92
C ALA A 596 -67.28 8.98 -17.46
N GLU A 597 -66.31 8.07 -17.45
CA GLU A 597 -66.49 6.67 -17.87
C GLU A 597 -67.27 5.84 -16.85
N ARG A 598 -67.17 6.18 -15.56
CA ARG A 598 -67.96 5.55 -14.49
C ARG A 598 -69.45 5.90 -14.56
N VAL A 599 -69.78 7.07 -15.10
CA VAL A 599 -71.15 7.62 -15.18
C VAL A 599 -71.91 7.16 -16.45
N LEU A 600 -71.24 6.51 -17.42
CA LEU A 600 -71.89 5.95 -18.61
C LEU A 600 -72.49 4.55 -18.34
N PRO A 601 -73.82 4.32 -18.53
CA PRO A 601 -74.39 2.98 -18.45
C PRO A 601 -74.01 2.16 -19.68
N VAL A 602 -73.62 0.90 -19.46
CA VAL A 602 -73.37 -0.08 -20.53
C VAL A 602 -74.71 -0.42 -21.22
N THR A 603 -74.93 0.07 -22.43
CA THR A 603 -76.04 -0.36 -23.30
C THR A 603 -75.65 -1.61 -24.07
N PRO A 604 -76.39 -2.73 -24.00
CA PRO A 604 -76.17 -3.86 -24.90
C PRO A 604 -76.84 -3.55 -26.24
N THR A 605 -76.06 -3.50 -27.32
CA THR A 605 -76.61 -3.41 -28.69
C THR A 605 -76.38 -4.75 -29.40
N SER A 606 -77.49 -5.33 -29.86
CA SER A 606 -77.60 -6.60 -30.56
C SER A 606 -77.52 -6.48 -32.09
N ALA A 607 -77.03 -7.56 -32.71
CA ALA A 607 -77.27 -8.07 -34.07
C ALA A 607 -76.60 -7.35 -35.27
N GLY A 608 -75.99 -8.03 -36.25
CA GLY A 608 -75.77 -9.47 -36.45
C GLY A 608 -75.09 -9.75 -37.80
N ALA A 609 -74.62 -10.99 -38.00
CA ALA A 609 -74.52 -11.64 -39.32
C ALA A 609 -74.39 -13.16 -39.13
N MET A 610 -75.27 -13.89 -39.83
CA MET A 610 -75.46 -15.34 -39.80
C MET A 610 -74.39 -16.11 -40.57
N ALA A 611 -74.07 -17.32 -40.12
CA ALA A 611 -73.83 -18.48 -41.00
C ALA A 611 -74.25 -19.78 -40.27
N GLN A 612 -75.14 -20.53 -40.93
CA GLN A 612 -75.81 -21.74 -40.46
C GLN A 612 -74.93 -23.00 -40.53
N SER A 613 -75.23 -23.95 -39.63
CA SER A 613 -75.37 -25.42 -39.82
C SER A 613 -74.90 -26.10 -38.54
N GLY A 614 -75.58 -27.05 -37.90
CA GLY A 614 -76.84 -27.74 -38.16
C GLY A 614 -76.82 -29.01 -37.29
N GLN A 615 -77.95 -29.33 -36.64
CA GLN A 615 -78.29 -30.61 -35.98
C GLN A 615 -77.51 -30.91 -34.68
N GLY A 616 -78.10 -31.30 -33.55
CA GLY A 616 -79.48 -31.66 -33.20
C GLY A 616 -79.42 -32.75 -32.11
N ALA A 617 -80.00 -32.49 -30.93
CA ALA A 617 -80.57 -33.51 -30.03
C ALA A 617 -81.34 -32.86 -28.87
N GLU A 618 -82.63 -33.17 -28.80
CA GLU A 618 -83.65 -32.83 -27.78
C GLU A 618 -83.33 -33.49 -26.41
N GLN A 619 -83.46 -32.76 -25.28
CA GLN A 619 -84.62 -32.75 -24.34
C GLN A 619 -85.12 -34.16 -23.91
N LYS A 620 -85.29 -34.51 -22.62
CA LYS A 620 -86.17 -33.85 -21.61
C LYS A 620 -86.11 -34.60 -20.23
N PRO A 621 -86.96 -34.31 -19.21
CA PRO A 621 -86.60 -33.67 -17.93
C PRO A 621 -86.73 -34.59 -16.69
N GLY A 622 -86.25 -34.14 -15.52
CA GLY A 622 -86.69 -34.75 -14.25
C GLY A 622 -85.95 -34.31 -13.00
N GLY A 623 -86.66 -33.58 -12.14
CA GLY A 623 -86.54 -33.66 -10.68
C GLY A 623 -85.47 -32.80 -10.02
N GLU A 624 -85.87 -31.67 -9.45
CA GLU A 624 -85.20 -31.04 -8.31
C GLU A 624 -85.37 -31.91 -7.05
N PRO A 625 -84.27 -32.17 -6.32
CA PRO A 625 -84.27 -32.19 -4.86
C PRO A 625 -83.45 -31.00 -4.32
N PRO A 626 -83.68 -30.58 -3.07
CA PRO A 626 -83.20 -29.29 -2.54
C PRO A 626 -81.66 -29.19 -2.55
N PRO A 627 -81.08 -27.98 -2.58
CA PRO A 627 -79.63 -27.82 -2.66
C PRO A 627 -78.98 -28.42 -1.40
N ALA A 628 -78.23 -29.50 -1.60
CA ALA A 628 -77.26 -29.95 -0.63
C ALA A 628 -76.23 -28.82 -0.43
N ALA A 629 -75.96 -28.47 0.82
CA ALA A 629 -74.93 -27.50 1.16
C ALA A 629 -73.61 -27.90 0.50
N ASN A 630 -73.15 -27.11 -0.48
CA ASN A 630 -71.86 -27.31 -1.13
C ASN A 630 -70.76 -27.25 -0.07
N THR A 631 -70.27 -28.42 0.32
CA THR A 631 -69.06 -28.57 1.13
C THR A 631 -67.90 -28.01 0.33
N LYS A 632 -67.38 -26.86 0.76
CA LYS A 632 -66.22 -26.21 0.14
C LYS A 632 -65.01 -27.17 0.19
N PRO A 633 -64.24 -27.31 -0.90
CA PRO A 633 -63.04 -28.15 -0.90
C PRO A 633 -62.04 -27.65 0.14
N LYS A 634 -61.56 -28.56 1.00
CA LYS A 634 -60.67 -28.24 2.14
C LYS A 634 -59.19 -28.49 1.87
N ARG A 635 -58.83 -29.04 0.71
CA ARG A 635 -57.45 -29.40 0.35
C ARG A 635 -57.23 -29.19 -1.15
N PHE A 636 -56.10 -28.59 -1.51
CA PHE A 636 -55.59 -28.47 -2.87
C PHE A 636 -54.33 -29.35 -3.03
N HIS A 637 -54.22 -30.05 -4.15
CA HIS A 637 -53.04 -30.81 -4.55
C HIS A 637 -52.86 -30.67 -6.06
N GLY A 638 -51.65 -30.31 -6.51
CA GLY A 638 -51.34 -30.18 -7.92
C GLY A 638 -49.84 -30.32 -8.16
N SER A 639 -49.48 -30.88 -9.31
CA SER A 639 -48.11 -30.97 -9.83
C SER A 639 -48.05 -30.33 -11.21
N ALA A 640 -46.92 -29.71 -11.54
CA ALA A 640 -46.67 -29.10 -12.83
C ALA A 640 -45.26 -29.46 -13.30
N VAL A 641 -45.12 -29.89 -14.57
CA VAL A 641 -43.83 -30.16 -15.19
C VAL A 641 -43.25 -28.84 -15.69
N LEU A 642 -42.06 -28.48 -15.23
CA LEU A 642 -41.37 -27.24 -15.61
C LEU A 642 -40.32 -27.48 -16.69
N ASP A 643 -40.12 -26.50 -17.57
CA ASP A 643 -39.04 -26.50 -18.55
C ASP A 643 -37.69 -26.30 -17.84
N SER A 644 -36.75 -27.23 -18.04
CA SER A 644 -35.44 -27.22 -17.39
C SER A 644 -34.58 -26.01 -17.71
N THR A 645 -34.85 -25.30 -18.82
CA THR A 645 -34.15 -24.08 -19.22
C THR A 645 -34.78 -22.80 -18.67
N ARG A 646 -36.00 -22.88 -18.10
CA ARG A 646 -36.79 -21.72 -17.63
C ARG A 646 -37.39 -21.91 -16.24
N VAL A 647 -36.87 -22.84 -15.45
CA VAL A 647 -37.37 -23.23 -14.12
C VAL A 647 -37.65 -22.02 -13.22
N GLY A 648 -36.75 -21.04 -13.15
CA GLY A 648 -36.94 -19.85 -12.30
C GLY A 648 -38.14 -18.98 -12.69
N ARG A 649 -38.37 -18.78 -13.99
CA ARG A 649 -39.51 -17.99 -14.49
C ARG A 649 -40.83 -18.72 -14.26
N ASP A 650 -40.86 -20.01 -14.56
CA ASP A 650 -42.10 -20.79 -14.51
C ASP A 650 -42.47 -21.13 -13.06
N ALA A 651 -41.49 -21.37 -12.18
CA ALA A 651 -41.71 -21.46 -10.73
C ALA A 651 -42.19 -20.11 -10.14
N GLY A 652 -41.65 -18.98 -10.63
CA GLY A 652 -42.14 -17.64 -10.28
C GLY A 652 -43.61 -17.44 -10.63
N LYS A 653 -44.02 -17.85 -11.84
CA LYS A 653 -45.44 -17.82 -12.23
C LYS A 653 -46.33 -18.69 -11.36
N ILE A 654 -45.90 -19.90 -10.98
CA ILE A 654 -46.67 -20.76 -10.06
C ILE A 654 -46.76 -20.13 -8.66
N ALA A 655 -45.71 -19.44 -8.21
CA ALA A 655 -45.72 -18.72 -6.96
C ALA A 655 -46.76 -17.58 -6.97
N GLU A 656 -46.81 -16.81 -8.05
CA GLU A 656 -47.72 -15.67 -8.21
C GLU A 656 -49.18 -16.11 -8.47
N GLU A 657 -49.40 -17.05 -9.38
CA GLU A 657 -50.74 -17.39 -9.89
C GLU A 657 -51.45 -18.52 -9.12
N VAL A 658 -50.73 -19.23 -8.23
CA VAL A 658 -51.31 -20.37 -7.47
C VAL A 658 -50.98 -20.28 -5.99
N ILE A 659 -49.69 -20.22 -5.64
CA ILE A 659 -49.27 -20.27 -4.22
C ILE A 659 -49.73 -19.01 -3.47
N SER A 660 -49.63 -17.83 -4.08
CA SER A 660 -50.03 -16.56 -3.46
C SER A 660 -51.50 -16.56 -3.03
N HIS A 661 -52.39 -17.10 -3.88
CA HIS A 661 -53.81 -17.20 -3.61
C HIS A 661 -54.13 -18.20 -2.50
N LEU A 662 -53.41 -19.33 -2.43
CA LEU A 662 -53.60 -20.34 -1.38
C LEU A 662 -53.01 -19.89 -0.04
N ALA A 663 -51.87 -19.21 -0.05
CA ALA A 663 -51.22 -18.67 1.14
C ALA A 663 -51.96 -17.45 1.73
N GLY A 664 -52.69 -16.71 0.90
CA GLY A 664 -53.54 -15.60 1.33
C GLY A 664 -54.80 -16.01 2.10
N LEU A 665 -55.12 -17.31 2.17
CA LEU A 665 -56.28 -17.81 2.91
C LEU A 665 -55.96 -17.91 4.42
N VAL A 666 -56.77 -17.26 5.26
CA VAL A 666 -56.60 -17.25 6.72
C VAL A 666 -56.63 -18.67 7.29
N GLY A 667 -55.53 -19.09 7.92
CA GLY A 667 -55.37 -20.42 8.52
C GLY A 667 -54.93 -21.53 7.57
N ALA A 668 -54.65 -21.24 6.30
CA ALA A 668 -54.11 -22.22 5.36
C ALA A 668 -52.62 -22.47 5.64
N THR A 669 -52.20 -23.74 5.66
CA THR A 669 -50.79 -24.13 5.65
C THR A 669 -50.44 -24.60 4.24
N VAL A 670 -49.53 -23.89 3.57
CA VAL A 670 -49.09 -24.23 2.23
C VAL A 670 -47.68 -24.81 2.31
N THR A 671 -47.51 -26.04 1.83
CA THR A 671 -46.21 -26.72 1.72
C THR A 671 -45.88 -26.89 0.24
N VAL A 672 -44.69 -26.46 -0.16
CA VAL A 672 -44.20 -26.56 -1.55
C VAL A 672 -43.01 -27.51 -1.56
N THR A 673 -43.11 -28.55 -2.38
CA THR A 673 -42.04 -29.54 -2.58
C THR A 673 -41.56 -29.43 -4.02
N ILE A 674 -40.23 -29.38 -4.21
CA ILE A 674 -39.61 -29.39 -5.55
C ILE A 674 -38.99 -30.77 -5.75
N GLU A 675 -39.42 -31.46 -6.79
CA GLU A 675 -38.88 -32.75 -7.23
C GLU A 675 -38.10 -32.55 -8.54
N ILE A 676 -36.89 -33.11 -8.61
CA ILE A 676 -35.99 -32.97 -9.75
C ILE A 676 -35.63 -34.38 -10.23
N GLU A 677 -36.17 -34.78 -11.39
CA GLU A 677 -35.85 -36.04 -12.05
C GLU A 677 -34.96 -35.79 -13.28
N ALA A 678 -33.85 -36.52 -13.40
CA ALA A 678 -32.99 -36.48 -14.57
C ALA A 678 -32.63 -37.91 -15.01
N LYS A 679 -32.96 -38.27 -16.25
CA LYS A 679 -32.55 -39.54 -16.87
C LYS A 679 -31.27 -39.31 -17.67
N ILE A 680 -30.21 -40.03 -17.31
CA ILE A 680 -28.88 -39.87 -17.90
C ILE A 680 -28.41 -41.24 -18.42
N PRO A 681 -28.77 -41.59 -19.68
CA PRO A 681 -28.60 -42.96 -20.20
C PRO A 681 -27.16 -43.47 -20.23
N ASP A 682 -26.19 -42.59 -20.44
CA ASP A 682 -24.77 -42.94 -20.56
C ASP A 682 -24.01 -42.88 -19.23
N GLY A 683 -24.73 -42.71 -18.11
CA GLY A 683 -24.15 -42.51 -16.77
C GLY A 683 -23.73 -41.07 -16.48
N THR A 684 -23.70 -40.71 -15.19
CA THR A 684 -23.33 -39.36 -14.76
C THR A 684 -21.82 -39.27 -14.49
N PRO A 685 -21.08 -38.32 -15.11
CA PRO A 685 -19.66 -38.13 -14.83
C PRO A 685 -19.35 -37.80 -13.36
N ASP A 686 -18.26 -38.33 -12.82
CA ASP A 686 -17.88 -38.19 -11.39
C ASP A 686 -17.81 -36.74 -10.89
N ASN A 687 -17.33 -35.82 -11.73
CA ASN A 687 -17.27 -34.40 -11.41
C ASN A 687 -18.67 -33.78 -11.23
N VAL A 688 -19.66 -34.24 -11.99
CA VAL A 688 -21.05 -33.82 -11.88
C VAL A 688 -21.71 -34.46 -10.66
N VAL A 689 -21.49 -35.75 -10.42
CA VAL A 689 -21.97 -36.44 -9.20
C VAL A 689 -21.49 -35.71 -7.94
N ARG A 690 -20.20 -35.37 -7.88
CA ARG A 690 -19.62 -34.64 -6.74
C ARG A 690 -20.26 -33.26 -6.58
N THR A 691 -20.34 -32.49 -7.66
CA THR A 691 -20.86 -31.11 -7.64
C THR A 691 -22.33 -31.07 -7.22
N VAL A 692 -23.17 -31.94 -7.78
CA VAL A 692 -24.60 -32.00 -7.45
C VAL A 692 -24.81 -32.47 -6.02
N THR A 693 -24.07 -33.49 -5.55
CA THR A 693 -24.18 -33.97 -4.16
C THR A 693 -23.77 -32.91 -3.14
N GLU A 694 -22.69 -32.17 -3.39
CA GLU A 694 -22.22 -31.09 -2.51
C GLU A 694 -23.20 -29.90 -2.46
N ASN A 695 -23.75 -29.53 -3.62
CA ASN A 695 -24.75 -28.47 -3.71
C ASN A 695 -26.07 -28.87 -3.04
N SER A 696 -26.53 -30.11 -3.21
CA SER A 696 -27.75 -30.61 -2.56
C SER A 696 -27.63 -30.61 -1.03
N ARG A 697 -26.45 -30.93 -0.48
CA ARG A 697 -26.19 -30.77 0.97
C ARG A 697 -26.21 -29.31 1.42
N THR A 698 -25.58 -28.42 0.65
CA THR A 698 -25.54 -26.98 0.96
C THR A 698 -26.93 -26.34 0.91
N LEU A 699 -27.74 -26.77 -0.05
CA LEU A 699 -29.12 -26.33 -0.26
C LEU A 699 -30.14 -27.10 0.61
N LYS A 700 -29.67 -27.99 1.49
CA LYS A 700 -30.48 -28.74 2.48
C LYS A 700 -31.59 -29.59 1.86
N PHE A 701 -31.33 -30.25 0.73
CA PHE A 701 -32.25 -31.23 0.17
C PHE A 701 -32.51 -32.34 1.19
N THR A 702 -33.78 -32.60 1.49
CA THR A 702 -34.18 -33.60 2.50
C THR A 702 -33.97 -35.04 2.03
N ASP A 703 -34.02 -35.27 0.72
CA ASP A 703 -33.74 -36.54 0.06
C ASP A 703 -33.05 -36.27 -1.29
N HIS A 704 -31.89 -36.91 -1.53
CA HIS A 704 -31.11 -36.76 -2.76
C HIS A 704 -30.08 -37.90 -2.91
N GLY A 705 -29.91 -38.39 -4.13
CA GLY A 705 -28.90 -39.40 -4.47
C GLY A 705 -28.88 -39.68 -5.97
N PHE A 706 -27.78 -40.25 -6.45
CA PHE A 706 -27.74 -40.88 -7.78
C PHE A 706 -27.93 -42.37 -7.59
N GLU A 707 -28.93 -42.94 -8.26
CA GLU A 707 -29.19 -44.38 -8.24
C GLU A 707 -28.43 -45.04 -9.39
N SER A 708 -27.87 -46.23 -9.12
CA SER A 708 -27.34 -47.09 -10.18
C SER A 708 -28.47 -48.05 -10.57
N GLU A 709 -28.85 -48.07 -11.85
CA GLU A 709 -29.80 -49.06 -12.37
C GLU A 709 -29.24 -50.49 -12.28
#